data_AF-A0A7X0ZU15-F1
#
_entry.id   AF-A0A7X0ZU15-F1
#
_cell.length_a   1.000
_cell.length_b   1.000
_cell.length_c   1.000
_cell.angle_alpha   90.00
_cell.angle_beta   90.00
_cell.angle_gamma   90.00
#
_symmetry.space_group_name_H-M   'P 1'
#
loop_
_entity.id
_entity.type
_entity.pdbx_description
1 polymer ?
#
loop_
_entity_poly.entity_id
_entity_poly.type
_entity_poly.pdbx_seq_one_letter_code
_entity_poly.pdbx_strand_id
1 'polypeptide(L)'
;MSQLIITTPITSLDALTGYTTIQASDLEAEVWLDALVKITAPKNSADAYIPLQNITIENMVFDLNQHSHFGLQLFGCQQVTIRNCVFRNYAFHPDFVTDKEINESALYFNECQQVTIEGCHFINLDPGEPTAETPNGYVYAARQLNRCITIEGYTSSHFTIRNNHFGPSPAGVPKPEILSQEAWDVDQRQPIVQGITCVGYALKESEFIISGNTFQSTLDNGLYLTACHGATITNNTFQDIEEAIVLYGATDTTDETKATGSFTMQRNRFYNITNNVLAIGGDLSGGKNFRYTKKIDFSENLIDQKYEREASLPAEKGTPIFFRTPLDVQGQKQVYKVLEFYVTKNTFSSLHRDFHVFHLGNIGLFRFDSNRFDGDLKLDPRRAFFFCRMNQPFAPGSTIRYNQIQKKADRYTHQPMLPFAFHEELLTTEVTPAALLKNVRPSETFATYYPLHEGDTSFQWNEWDVLKWRSLYLGATPLSPYPVHAERYEAQVSTPLQAGQTIRYFSTYAPLSGMPAFYTEEYVGKVYAKGLEANDYTWGQDFLDGKWLRTEAVHTVRLVVDGQPTQEVAVTTDANGAVYFRYYIKDKVAVSNEDVRLQALGEKDKATDEPVILDEIRIPVLQKQQLSSYSYHLEDTSVLVRMSENRQLVHALHSVVDGKQVAATVLASNTSVTSLNYPVPRGMTRQSTWVIEARDIYGDFVAKWAPPVSTAEIWTNVPTYLLDAKTVLAIGYYGGKMQSAQILVNQAVIATVSGPSLVQTPGLASLSLDLRKHVQTVHDHVQLLALDANKQPLDSVDIPILYTGLTLTSAHQQTNPAQFLVEGRLDLTSVPETAFARPMDLAQWGRAFRASVHTNDLLLRALKMERQPAAIGEVYVFTLQVEDTTASLTLPALMHVHLQQEQGFPLMLAETPVYTALLKEIQPFIIRTEQGVYVKGAFDTTIRARFSGKISLQLCVDGFLQGSLAYWEATATEWQHYAKSWISHSDQRIEVIAYHGTTIIDRQPVPLYVASIKSVSTVQLGKTQSLQITLATSAESFTTLTLYRNGSRHSGAGGYANSALEEKRVTFYVDATAFALGDVLTMRASIADRILHEIPLQIEVPLFQSAIFQIGEDYVKGTYQIHTKPEWQLTLLALQINGDILSKVPPATDATFKYYAKGKIMETSAVNVCGYNATGQLLQVYPVTLK
;
A
#
# COMPACT_ATOMS: atom_id res chain seq x y z
N MET A 1 40.91 -20.37 -39.33
CA MET A 1 41.42 -20.24 -37.95
C MET A 1 42.37 -21.38 -37.66
N SER A 2 43.56 -21.08 -37.18
CA SER A 2 44.46 -22.06 -36.56
C SER A 2 44.07 -22.30 -35.12
N GLN A 3 44.32 -23.50 -34.59
CA GLN A 3 44.13 -23.82 -33.18
C GLN A 3 45.47 -24.29 -32.60
N LEU A 4 45.84 -23.73 -31.45
CA LEU A 4 47.05 -24.06 -30.73
C LEU A 4 46.67 -24.53 -29.32
N ILE A 5 46.80 -25.82 -29.07
CA ILE A 5 46.57 -26.41 -27.74
C ILE A 5 47.90 -26.40 -26.99
N ILE A 6 47.93 -25.82 -25.80
CA ILE A 6 49.15 -25.61 -25.02
C ILE A 6 49.07 -26.24 -23.63
N THR A 7 50.22 -26.69 -23.14
CA THR A 7 50.43 -27.22 -21.77
C THR A 7 51.39 -26.35 -20.95
N THR A 8 52.00 -25.32 -21.56
CA THR A 8 52.87 -24.34 -20.91
C THR A 8 52.54 -22.94 -21.43
N PRO A 9 52.65 -21.87 -20.60
CA PRO A 9 52.30 -20.52 -21.01
C PRO A 9 53.17 -20.02 -22.18
N ILE A 10 52.57 -19.29 -23.11
CA ILE A 10 53.31 -18.56 -24.14
C ILE A 10 53.92 -17.31 -23.50
N THR A 11 55.24 -17.18 -23.59
CA THR A 11 56.00 -16.08 -22.94
C THR A 11 56.64 -15.08 -23.91
N SER A 12 56.46 -15.28 -25.22
CA SER A 12 56.96 -14.39 -26.27
C SER A 12 55.85 -13.92 -27.19
N LEU A 13 55.90 -12.65 -27.58
CA LEU A 13 54.95 -12.04 -28.52
C LEU A 13 55.04 -12.65 -29.92
N ASP A 14 56.22 -13.10 -30.34
CA ASP A 14 56.45 -13.67 -31.69
C ASP A 14 55.66 -14.98 -31.92
N ALA A 15 55.23 -15.64 -30.84
CA ALA A 15 54.41 -16.85 -30.91
C ALA A 15 52.91 -16.54 -31.11
N LEU A 16 52.49 -15.28 -31.02
CA LEU A 16 51.11 -14.86 -31.20
C LEU A 16 50.85 -14.51 -32.67
N THR A 17 49.89 -15.21 -33.28
CA THR A 17 49.47 -14.98 -34.66
C THR A 17 47.96 -14.74 -34.71
N GLY A 18 47.53 -13.68 -35.39
CA GLY A 18 46.11 -13.36 -35.56
C GLY A 18 45.33 -14.50 -36.22
N TYR A 19 44.02 -14.53 -36.00
CA TYR A 19 43.09 -15.59 -36.40
C TYR A 19 43.43 -16.98 -35.86
N THR A 20 44.02 -17.03 -34.66
CA THR A 20 44.35 -18.25 -33.92
C THR A 20 43.51 -18.37 -32.65
N THR A 21 43.04 -19.59 -32.37
CA THR A 21 42.52 -19.99 -31.07
C THR A 21 43.66 -20.59 -30.24
N ILE A 22 44.01 -19.97 -29.13
CA ILE A 22 44.93 -20.52 -28.13
C ILE A 22 44.08 -21.18 -27.06
N GLN A 23 44.28 -22.47 -26.82
CA GLN A 23 43.47 -23.27 -25.90
C GLN A 23 44.33 -24.01 -24.89
N ALA A 24 43.92 -24.05 -23.62
CA ALA A 24 44.56 -24.91 -22.63
C ALA A 24 44.27 -26.40 -22.92
N SER A 25 45.27 -27.26 -22.74
CA SER A 25 45.12 -28.70 -22.94
C SER A 25 44.27 -29.37 -21.86
N ASP A 26 43.47 -30.36 -22.26
CA ASP A 26 42.65 -31.24 -21.40
C ASP A 26 43.39 -32.57 -21.09
N LEU A 27 44.70 -32.53 -20.81
CA LEU A 27 45.48 -33.75 -20.56
C LEU A 27 45.43 -34.10 -19.06
N GLU A 28 44.72 -35.19 -18.72
CA GLU A 28 44.61 -35.87 -17.42
C GLU A 28 44.76 -34.98 -16.17
N ALA A 29 43.63 -34.43 -15.70
CA ALA A 29 43.20 -34.12 -14.32
C ALA A 29 44.13 -33.45 -13.27
N GLU A 30 45.44 -33.25 -13.50
CA GLU A 30 46.38 -32.86 -12.43
C GLU A 30 47.13 -31.54 -12.64
N VAL A 31 46.98 -30.83 -13.77
CA VAL A 31 47.75 -29.60 -14.05
C VAL A 31 46.86 -28.46 -14.56
N TRP A 32 46.75 -27.40 -13.76
CA TRP A 32 46.14 -26.12 -14.14
C TRP A 32 47.20 -25.16 -14.68
N LEU A 33 46.93 -24.52 -15.81
CA LEU A 33 47.90 -23.64 -16.45
C LEU A 33 47.88 -22.24 -15.81
N ASP A 34 49.05 -21.73 -15.39
CA ASP A 34 49.23 -20.37 -14.84
C ASP A 34 48.60 -19.30 -15.74
N ALA A 35 48.88 -19.31 -17.05
CA ALA A 35 48.17 -18.47 -18.03
C ALA A 35 48.31 -19.07 -19.43
N LEU A 36 47.36 -18.80 -20.34
CA LEU A 36 47.59 -19.14 -21.76
C LEU A 36 48.77 -18.33 -22.32
N VAL A 37 48.81 -17.02 -22.00
CA VAL A 37 49.87 -16.11 -22.42
C VAL A 37 50.31 -15.24 -21.25
N LYS A 38 51.62 -15.14 -21.03
CA LYS A 38 52.23 -14.33 -19.96
C LYS A 38 53.45 -13.58 -20.48
N ILE A 39 53.27 -12.29 -20.78
CA ILE A 39 54.36 -11.43 -21.24
C ILE A 39 54.83 -10.54 -20.09
N THR A 40 56.11 -10.66 -19.76
CA THR A 40 56.74 -9.89 -18.70
C THR A 40 57.86 -9.04 -19.27
N ALA A 41 57.73 -7.72 -19.17
CA ALA A 41 58.81 -6.81 -19.52
C ALA A 41 60.04 -7.06 -18.60
N PRO A 42 61.27 -6.93 -19.12
CA PRO A 42 62.47 -7.09 -18.30
C PRO A 42 62.55 -5.95 -17.27
N LYS A 43 63.12 -6.21 -16.10
CA LYS A 43 63.37 -5.18 -15.08
C LYS A 43 64.80 -4.66 -15.12
N ASN A 44 64.99 -3.39 -14.76
CA ASN A 44 66.29 -2.77 -14.56
C ASN A 44 66.83 -3.03 -13.14
N SER A 45 68.04 -2.53 -12.85
CA SER A 45 68.69 -2.69 -11.53
C SER A 45 67.97 -2.00 -10.37
N ALA A 46 67.02 -1.10 -10.64
CA ALA A 46 66.16 -0.46 -9.65
C ALA A 46 64.82 -1.19 -9.47
N ASP A 47 64.70 -2.42 -9.99
CA ASP A 47 63.50 -3.25 -9.99
C ASP A 47 62.30 -2.65 -10.75
N ALA A 48 62.54 -1.64 -11.59
CA ALA A 48 61.52 -1.04 -12.46
C ALA A 48 61.49 -1.71 -13.83
N TYR A 49 60.30 -1.91 -14.40
CA TYR A 49 60.14 -2.46 -15.74
C TYR A 49 60.77 -1.56 -16.81
N ILE A 50 61.46 -2.18 -17.76
CA ILE A 50 61.91 -1.58 -19.02
C ILE A 50 60.82 -1.91 -20.04
N PRO A 51 59.98 -0.95 -20.43
CA PRO A 51 58.74 -1.29 -21.12
C PRO A 51 58.94 -1.97 -22.47
N LEU A 52 58.21 -3.07 -22.68
CA LEU A 52 57.95 -3.62 -24.01
C LEU A 52 56.85 -2.78 -24.66
N GLN A 53 57.11 -2.23 -25.84
CA GLN A 53 56.25 -1.23 -26.50
C GLN A 53 55.68 -1.73 -27.83
N ASN A 54 54.64 -1.04 -28.33
CA ASN A 54 54.01 -1.28 -29.63
C ASN A 54 53.44 -2.69 -29.79
N ILE A 55 52.70 -3.15 -28.78
CA ILE A 55 52.13 -4.49 -28.76
C ILE A 55 50.73 -4.43 -29.36
N THR A 56 50.47 -5.22 -30.41
CA THR A 56 49.13 -5.39 -30.98
C THR A 56 48.73 -6.85 -30.93
N ILE A 57 47.59 -7.13 -30.30
CA ILE A 57 46.98 -8.46 -30.20
C ILE A 57 45.59 -8.32 -30.80
N GLU A 58 45.37 -8.90 -31.97
CA GLU A 58 44.11 -8.71 -32.68
C GLU A 58 43.54 -9.98 -33.30
N ASN A 59 42.22 -10.09 -33.30
CA ASN A 59 41.47 -11.17 -33.92
C ASN A 59 41.95 -12.54 -33.40
N MET A 60 41.95 -12.76 -32.09
CA MET A 60 42.36 -14.04 -31.48
C MET A 60 41.29 -14.56 -30.52
N VAL A 61 41.27 -15.88 -30.30
CA VAL A 61 40.43 -16.52 -29.27
C VAL A 61 41.34 -17.10 -28.19
N PHE A 62 41.12 -16.68 -26.95
CA PHE A 62 41.74 -17.20 -25.75
C PHE A 62 40.73 -18.11 -25.05
N ASP A 63 40.87 -19.40 -25.26
CA ASP A 63 39.99 -20.43 -24.73
C ASP A 63 40.66 -21.09 -23.52
N LEU A 64 40.25 -20.69 -22.31
CA LEU A 64 40.86 -21.20 -21.09
C LEU A 64 40.53 -22.69 -20.87
N ASN A 65 39.57 -23.23 -21.61
CA ASN A 65 39.16 -24.63 -21.61
C ASN A 65 38.96 -25.21 -20.20
N GLN A 66 38.57 -24.39 -19.23
CA GLN A 66 38.40 -24.76 -17.82
C GLN A 66 39.68 -25.27 -17.13
N HIS A 67 40.85 -24.99 -17.70
CA HIS A 67 42.15 -25.51 -17.21
C HIS A 67 43.25 -24.43 -17.15
N SER A 68 42.88 -23.15 -17.08
CA SER A 68 43.85 -22.07 -16.88
C SER A 68 43.34 -20.98 -15.92
N HIS A 69 44.25 -20.39 -15.15
CA HIS A 69 43.95 -19.30 -14.22
C HIS A 69 43.78 -17.94 -14.93
N PHE A 70 44.48 -17.74 -16.06
CA PHE A 70 44.47 -16.48 -16.80
C PHE A 70 44.47 -16.69 -18.32
N GLY A 71 43.74 -15.84 -19.04
CA GLY A 71 43.82 -15.80 -20.50
C GLY A 71 45.13 -15.15 -20.97
N LEU A 72 45.27 -13.86 -20.70
CA LEU A 72 46.47 -13.10 -21.06
C LEU A 72 46.91 -12.20 -19.88
N GLN A 73 48.17 -12.35 -19.48
CA GLN A 73 48.82 -11.51 -18.49
C GLN A 73 49.91 -10.64 -19.13
N LEU A 74 49.89 -9.36 -18.82
CA LEU A 74 50.89 -8.38 -19.27
C LEU A 74 51.48 -7.64 -18.07
N PHE A 75 52.80 -7.67 -17.94
CA PHE A 75 53.54 -6.97 -16.87
C PHE A 75 54.49 -5.94 -17.49
N GLY A 76 54.41 -4.69 -17.04
CA GLY A 76 55.35 -3.62 -17.44
C GLY A 76 55.29 -3.22 -18.92
N CYS A 77 54.22 -3.54 -19.65
CA CYS A 77 54.09 -3.28 -21.08
C CYS A 77 53.54 -1.87 -21.35
N GLN A 78 53.84 -1.31 -22.52
CA GLN A 78 53.36 0.01 -22.95
C GLN A 78 52.84 0.00 -24.38
N GLN A 79 51.96 0.94 -24.73
CA GLN A 79 51.39 1.06 -26.09
C GLN A 79 50.78 -0.28 -26.56
N VAL A 80 49.87 -0.80 -25.75
CA VAL A 80 49.22 -2.10 -25.98
C VAL A 80 47.86 -1.87 -26.61
N THR A 81 47.59 -2.53 -27.74
CA THR A 81 46.27 -2.57 -28.36
C THR A 81 45.78 -4.02 -28.41
N ILE A 82 44.66 -4.29 -27.75
CA ILE A 82 43.94 -5.57 -27.82
C ILE A 82 42.61 -5.32 -28.50
N ARG A 83 42.37 -5.95 -29.65
CA ARG A 83 41.17 -5.67 -30.44
C ARG A 83 40.52 -6.89 -31.06
N ASN A 84 39.18 -6.92 -31.06
CA ASN A 84 38.38 -7.99 -31.67
C ASN A 84 38.76 -9.40 -31.17
N CYS A 85 39.20 -9.51 -29.91
CA CYS A 85 39.56 -10.79 -29.30
C CYS A 85 38.38 -11.38 -28.51
N VAL A 86 38.37 -12.69 -28.35
CA VAL A 86 37.39 -13.40 -27.52
C VAL A 86 38.13 -14.09 -26.38
N PHE A 87 37.65 -13.90 -25.15
CA PHE A 87 38.11 -14.61 -23.95
C PHE A 87 36.97 -15.46 -23.43
N ARG A 88 37.20 -16.77 -23.27
CA ARG A 88 36.12 -17.69 -22.92
C ARG A 88 36.54 -18.93 -22.15
N ASN A 89 35.54 -19.64 -21.64
CA ASN A 89 35.62 -20.96 -21.01
C ASN A 89 36.54 -20.99 -19.78
N TYR A 90 36.47 -19.98 -18.94
CA TYR A 90 36.98 -20.16 -17.58
C TYR A 90 35.95 -20.97 -16.77
N ALA A 91 36.42 -21.87 -15.91
CA ALA A 91 35.60 -22.42 -14.84
C ALA A 91 36.42 -22.51 -13.55
N PHE A 92 35.83 -22.08 -12.44
CA PHE A 92 36.44 -22.20 -11.12
C PHE A 92 36.58 -23.67 -10.70
N HIS A 93 37.72 -24.03 -10.11
CA HIS A 93 37.92 -25.35 -9.51
C HIS A 93 38.62 -25.22 -8.15
N PRO A 94 38.00 -25.70 -7.07
CA PRO A 94 38.45 -25.43 -5.70
C PRO A 94 39.81 -26.03 -5.35
N ASP A 95 40.19 -27.13 -6.01
CA ASP A 95 41.48 -27.81 -5.77
C ASP A 95 42.68 -27.11 -6.43
N PHE A 96 42.43 -26.27 -7.44
CA PHE A 96 43.48 -25.58 -8.18
C PHE A 96 43.50 -24.08 -7.87
N VAL A 97 42.33 -23.48 -7.62
CA VAL A 97 42.20 -22.07 -7.24
C VAL A 97 42.17 -21.94 -5.71
N THR A 98 43.32 -21.59 -5.15
CA THR A 98 43.52 -21.43 -3.71
C THR A 98 43.01 -20.08 -3.18
N ASP A 99 42.85 -19.94 -1.87
CA ASP A 99 42.45 -18.66 -1.23
C ASP A 99 43.48 -17.51 -1.45
N LYS A 100 44.67 -17.81 -2.00
CA LYS A 100 45.68 -16.80 -2.34
C LYS A 100 45.50 -16.26 -3.76
N GLU A 101 44.81 -16.98 -4.64
CA GLU A 101 44.61 -16.62 -6.05
C GLU A 101 43.35 -15.78 -6.22
N ILE A 102 43.34 -14.63 -5.55
CA ILE A 102 42.17 -13.75 -5.52
C ILE A 102 41.98 -12.92 -6.79
N ASN A 103 42.90 -12.98 -7.77
CA ASN A 103 43.01 -12.02 -8.89
C ASN A 103 42.83 -12.65 -10.29
N GLU A 104 42.36 -13.90 -10.37
CA GLU A 104 42.16 -14.58 -11.65
C GLU A 104 41.31 -13.77 -12.62
N SER A 105 41.79 -13.72 -13.87
CA SER A 105 41.21 -12.86 -14.89
C SER A 105 41.44 -13.37 -16.31
N ALA A 106 40.49 -13.12 -17.20
CA ALA A 106 40.70 -13.30 -18.64
C ALA A 106 41.81 -12.37 -19.17
N LEU A 107 41.81 -11.10 -18.75
CA LEU A 107 42.89 -10.14 -18.97
C LEU A 107 43.42 -9.59 -17.66
N TYR A 108 44.73 -9.68 -17.47
CA TYR A 108 45.40 -9.13 -16.29
C TYR A 108 46.55 -8.20 -16.70
N PHE A 109 46.52 -6.99 -16.18
CA PHE A 109 47.56 -5.97 -16.38
C PHE A 109 48.18 -5.60 -15.05
N ASN A 110 49.51 -5.55 -15.02
CA ASN A 110 50.26 -5.02 -13.89
C ASN A 110 51.33 -4.03 -14.39
N GLU A 111 51.30 -2.81 -13.87
CA GLU A 111 52.25 -1.75 -14.24
C GLU A 111 52.33 -1.45 -15.76
N CYS A 112 51.20 -1.55 -16.46
CA CYS A 112 51.11 -1.32 -17.91
C CYS A 112 50.60 0.08 -18.25
N GLN A 113 51.02 0.68 -19.37
CA GLN A 113 50.59 2.04 -19.74
C GLN A 113 50.15 2.17 -21.20
N GLN A 114 49.26 3.12 -21.49
CA GLN A 114 48.76 3.37 -22.86
C GLN A 114 48.15 2.10 -23.46
N VAL A 115 47.14 1.57 -22.77
CA VAL A 115 46.46 0.32 -23.14
C VAL A 115 45.10 0.65 -23.75
N THR A 116 44.82 0.10 -24.93
CA THR A 116 43.50 0.15 -25.58
C THR A 116 42.93 -1.26 -25.71
N ILE A 117 41.70 -1.45 -25.24
CA ILE A 117 40.95 -2.69 -25.36
C ILE A 117 39.64 -2.38 -26.09
N GLU A 118 39.45 -2.91 -27.28
CA GLU A 118 38.29 -2.58 -28.12
C GLU A 118 37.65 -3.75 -28.87
N GLY A 119 36.32 -3.78 -28.92
CA GLY A 119 35.60 -4.82 -29.69
C GLY A 119 35.78 -6.24 -29.17
N CYS A 120 36.32 -6.42 -27.96
CA CYS A 120 36.55 -7.72 -27.37
C CYS A 120 35.30 -8.28 -26.70
N HIS A 121 35.22 -9.60 -26.62
CA HIS A 121 34.13 -10.33 -25.98
C HIS A 121 34.64 -11.20 -24.83
N PHE A 122 33.97 -11.12 -23.69
CA PHE A 122 34.26 -11.90 -22.49
C PHE A 122 33.02 -12.71 -22.15
N ILE A 123 33.06 -14.02 -22.37
CA ILE A 123 31.88 -14.89 -22.36
C ILE A 123 32.20 -16.23 -21.70
N ASN A 124 31.22 -16.87 -21.07
CA ASN A 124 31.38 -18.16 -20.42
C ASN A 124 32.55 -18.21 -19.40
N LEU A 125 32.45 -17.37 -18.37
CA LEU A 125 33.43 -17.26 -17.30
C LEU A 125 32.81 -17.71 -15.98
N ASP A 126 32.73 -19.03 -15.79
CA ASP A 126 31.95 -19.69 -14.73
C ASP A 126 32.63 -19.58 -13.33
N PRO A 127 31.99 -18.95 -12.32
CA PRO A 127 32.49 -18.91 -10.95
C PRO A 127 32.44 -20.25 -10.20
N GLY A 128 31.82 -21.27 -10.78
CA GLY A 128 31.47 -22.52 -10.11
C GLY A 128 30.31 -22.33 -9.12
N GLU A 129 30.10 -23.34 -8.28
CA GLU A 129 29.02 -23.33 -7.29
C GLU A 129 29.26 -22.26 -6.21
N PRO A 130 28.22 -21.50 -5.79
CA PRO A 130 28.34 -20.49 -4.76
C PRO A 130 28.69 -21.11 -3.40
N THR A 131 29.52 -20.42 -2.62
CA THR A 131 29.91 -20.86 -1.26
C THR A 131 28.76 -20.90 -0.26
N ALA A 132 27.72 -20.10 -0.48
CA ALA A 132 26.50 -20.15 0.31
C ALA A 132 25.32 -19.59 -0.50
N GLU A 133 24.16 -20.18 -0.30
CA GLU A 133 22.89 -19.54 -0.61
C GLU A 133 22.43 -18.77 0.63
N THR A 134 22.16 -17.47 0.46
CA THR A 134 21.58 -16.65 1.52
C THR A 134 20.21 -16.15 1.09
N PRO A 135 19.34 -15.73 2.02
CA PRO A 135 18.09 -15.03 1.67
C PRO A 135 18.32 -13.83 0.75
N ASN A 136 19.53 -13.28 0.78
CA ASN A 136 19.95 -12.10 0.03
C ASN A 136 20.55 -12.43 -1.36
N GLY A 137 20.73 -13.70 -1.72
CA GLY A 137 21.35 -14.13 -2.98
C GLY A 137 22.49 -15.13 -2.80
N TYR A 138 23.17 -15.44 -3.89
CA TYR A 138 24.34 -16.32 -3.92
C TYR A 138 25.59 -15.59 -3.43
N VAL A 139 26.41 -16.25 -2.61
CA VAL A 139 27.66 -15.70 -2.09
C VAL A 139 28.82 -16.45 -2.74
N TYR A 140 29.68 -15.70 -3.41
CA TYR A 140 30.93 -16.19 -4.00
C TYR A 140 32.12 -15.75 -3.16
N ALA A 141 33.10 -16.65 -2.95
CA ALA A 141 34.36 -16.28 -2.31
C ALA A 141 35.20 -15.38 -3.24
N ALA A 142 36.13 -14.60 -2.68
CA ALA A 142 37.00 -13.70 -3.47
C ALA A 142 37.76 -14.41 -4.60
N ARG A 143 38.12 -15.68 -4.38
CA ARG A 143 38.78 -16.57 -5.37
C ARG A 143 37.86 -17.09 -6.48
N GLN A 144 36.54 -16.94 -6.34
CA GLN A 144 35.53 -17.34 -7.34
C GLN A 144 35.09 -16.17 -8.23
N LEU A 145 35.56 -14.95 -7.95
CA LEU A 145 35.08 -13.73 -8.60
C LEU A 145 35.52 -13.56 -10.07
N ASN A 146 36.29 -14.50 -10.61
CA ASN A 146 36.91 -14.50 -11.93
C ASN A 146 36.54 -13.31 -12.85
N ARG A 147 37.51 -12.43 -13.08
CA ARG A 147 37.29 -11.09 -13.66
C ARG A 147 37.51 -11.11 -15.16
N CYS A 148 36.74 -10.32 -15.90
CA CYS A 148 37.02 -10.18 -17.33
C CYS A 148 38.33 -9.39 -17.54
N ILE A 149 38.47 -8.25 -16.87
CA ILE A 149 39.65 -7.40 -16.94
C ILE A 149 40.07 -6.97 -15.54
N THR A 150 41.34 -7.18 -15.20
CA THR A 150 41.97 -6.68 -13.98
C THR A 150 43.13 -5.76 -14.32
N ILE A 151 43.14 -4.57 -13.71
CA ILE A 151 44.21 -3.59 -13.84
C ILE A 151 44.79 -3.30 -12.45
N GLU A 152 46.08 -3.57 -12.28
CA GLU A 152 46.81 -3.34 -11.03
C GLU A 152 48.15 -2.63 -11.27
N GLY A 153 48.81 -2.24 -10.19
CA GLY A 153 50.16 -1.67 -10.20
C GLY A 153 50.18 -0.15 -10.08
N TYR A 154 51.20 0.38 -9.39
CA TYR A 154 51.30 1.79 -9.06
C TYR A 154 51.59 2.70 -10.26
N THR A 155 52.10 2.14 -11.35
CA THR A 155 52.49 2.89 -12.56
C THR A 155 51.50 2.70 -13.70
N SER A 156 50.40 1.95 -13.50
CA SER A 156 49.40 1.70 -14.53
C SER A 156 48.63 2.97 -14.88
N SER A 157 48.68 3.41 -16.13
CA SER A 157 48.10 4.68 -16.58
C SER A 157 47.61 4.63 -18.03
N HIS A 158 46.71 5.55 -18.41
CA HIS A 158 46.19 5.68 -19.78
C HIS A 158 45.53 4.38 -20.31
N PHE A 159 44.37 4.02 -19.79
CA PHE A 159 43.57 2.88 -20.24
C PHE A 159 42.31 3.35 -20.96
N THR A 160 42.09 2.85 -22.18
CA THR A 160 40.84 3.04 -22.93
C THR A 160 40.19 1.69 -23.17
N ILE A 161 39.04 1.45 -22.54
CA ILE A 161 38.26 0.22 -22.68
C ILE A 161 36.94 0.60 -23.35
N ARG A 162 36.79 0.25 -24.63
CA ARG A 162 35.64 0.71 -25.42
C ARG A 162 34.98 -0.34 -26.28
N ASN A 163 33.67 -0.24 -26.45
CA ASN A 163 32.89 -1.09 -27.35
C ASN A 163 33.13 -2.60 -27.13
N ASN A 164 33.40 -3.01 -25.89
CA ASN A 164 33.55 -4.42 -25.54
C ASN A 164 32.22 -4.98 -25.01
N HIS A 165 32.11 -6.30 -25.05
CA HIS A 165 30.94 -7.03 -24.58
C HIS A 165 31.33 -7.98 -23.45
N PHE A 166 30.65 -7.85 -22.32
CA PHE A 166 30.90 -8.59 -21.09
C PHE A 166 29.64 -9.41 -20.72
N GLY A 167 29.76 -10.73 -20.74
CA GLY A 167 28.67 -11.67 -20.52
C GLY A 167 27.92 -12.06 -21.79
N PRO A 168 26.79 -12.78 -21.66
CA PRO A 168 25.92 -13.13 -22.77
C PRO A 168 25.52 -11.92 -23.60
N SER A 169 25.46 -12.08 -24.91
CA SER A 169 25.02 -11.03 -25.82
C SER A 169 23.50 -11.03 -25.94
N PRO A 170 22.84 -9.85 -25.84
CA PRO A 170 21.42 -9.74 -26.15
C PRO A 170 21.09 -10.27 -27.55
N ALA A 171 19.86 -10.75 -27.72
CA ALA A 171 19.39 -11.24 -29.01
C ALA A 171 19.55 -10.17 -30.10
N GLY A 172 20.20 -10.54 -31.21
CA GLY A 172 20.45 -9.65 -32.35
C GLY A 172 21.82 -8.95 -32.35
N VAL A 173 22.64 -9.09 -31.30
CA VAL A 173 24.05 -8.69 -31.37
C VAL A 173 24.80 -9.65 -32.30
N PRO A 174 25.55 -9.15 -33.31
CA PRO A 174 26.32 -10.00 -34.20
C PRO A 174 27.40 -10.77 -33.43
N LYS A 175 27.52 -12.07 -33.69
CA LYS A 175 28.65 -12.85 -33.16
C LYS A 175 29.98 -12.28 -33.68
N PRO A 176 31.08 -12.41 -32.92
CA PRO A 176 32.43 -12.18 -33.44
C PRO A 176 32.66 -12.99 -34.73
N GLU A 177 33.23 -12.36 -35.75
CA GLU A 177 33.54 -13.04 -37.02
C GLU A 177 34.44 -14.27 -36.80
N ILE A 178 35.30 -14.19 -35.78
CA ILE A 178 36.26 -15.21 -35.42
C ILE A 178 35.61 -16.48 -34.82
N LEU A 179 34.39 -16.41 -34.30
CA LEU A 179 33.70 -17.59 -33.74
C LEU A 179 32.78 -18.26 -34.77
N SER A 180 32.65 -19.59 -34.70
CA SER A 180 31.56 -20.30 -35.38
C SER A 180 30.23 -19.98 -34.68
N GLN A 181 29.10 -20.14 -35.39
CA GLN A 181 27.78 -19.95 -34.78
C GLN A 181 27.55 -20.93 -33.61
N GLU A 182 27.93 -22.20 -33.80
CA GLU A 182 27.80 -23.23 -32.76
C GLU A 182 28.60 -22.89 -31.49
N ALA A 183 29.86 -22.46 -31.66
CA ALA A 183 30.69 -22.01 -30.55
C ALA A 183 30.08 -20.81 -29.83
N TRP A 184 29.61 -19.83 -30.59
CA TRP A 184 28.95 -18.64 -30.07
C TRP A 184 27.70 -19.00 -29.25
N ASP A 185 26.85 -19.90 -29.74
CA ASP A 185 25.60 -20.32 -29.10
C ASP A 185 25.83 -21.07 -27.78
N VAL A 186 26.95 -21.78 -27.63
CA VAL A 186 27.36 -22.39 -26.36
C VAL A 186 27.80 -21.31 -25.38
N ASP A 187 28.63 -20.37 -25.85
CA ASP A 187 29.21 -19.33 -25.01
C ASP A 187 28.19 -18.29 -24.50
N GLN A 188 27.00 -18.19 -25.13
CA GLN A 188 25.92 -17.28 -24.71
C GLN A 188 25.14 -17.73 -23.47
N ARG A 189 25.39 -18.93 -22.93
CA ARG A 189 24.51 -19.52 -21.90
C ARG A 189 24.86 -19.14 -20.47
N GLN A 190 26.09 -18.70 -20.24
CA GLN A 190 26.64 -18.55 -18.89
C GLN A 190 26.94 -17.08 -18.57
N PRO A 191 26.65 -16.63 -17.33
CA PRO A 191 26.96 -15.28 -16.90
C PRO A 191 28.47 -15.06 -16.75
N ILE A 192 28.85 -13.83 -16.44
CA ILE A 192 30.19 -13.49 -15.95
C ILE A 192 30.07 -13.01 -14.50
N VAL A 193 31.17 -12.99 -13.76
CA VAL A 193 31.14 -12.63 -12.33
C VAL A 193 31.44 -11.16 -12.11
N GLN A 194 32.62 -10.70 -12.55
CA GLN A 194 33.02 -9.30 -12.53
C GLN A 194 33.48 -8.84 -13.92
N GLY A 195 33.04 -7.65 -14.34
CA GLY A 195 33.43 -7.05 -15.61
C GLY A 195 34.84 -6.48 -15.56
N ILE A 196 34.96 -5.23 -15.11
CA ILE A 196 36.27 -4.55 -15.01
C ILE A 196 36.57 -4.26 -13.55
N THR A 197 37.70 -4.79 -13.10
CA THR A 197 38.23 -4.56 -11.76
C THR A 197 39.51 -3.76 -11.87
N CYS A 198 39.62 -2.70 -11.09
CA CYS A 198 40.77 -1.82 -11.10
C CYS A 198 41.25 -1.58 -9.66
N VAL A 199 42.54 -1.81 -9.44
CA VAL A 199 43.32 -1.39 -8.26
C VAL A 199 44.47 -0.50 -8.76
N GLY A 200 44.10 0.65 -9.33
CA GLY A 200 44.97 1.44 -10.20
C GLY A 200 45.33 2.81 -9.62
N TYR A 201 46.42 2.85 -8.85
CA TYR A 201 46.88 4.01 -8.08
C TYR A 201 47.30 5.22 -8.91
N ALA A 202 47.45 5.12 -10.23
CA ALA A 202 47.83 6.25 -11.08
C ALA A 202 46.72 6.69 -12.05
N LEU A 203 45.61 5.93 -12.15
CA LEU A 203 44.56 6.19 -13.13
C LEU A 203 43.69 7.38 -12.73
N LYS A 204 43.71 8.43 -13.55
CA LYS A 204 42.92 9.65 -13.39
C LYS A 204 41.75 9.69 -14.36
N GLU A 205 40.80 10.58 -14.07
CA GLU A 205 39.57 10.77 -14.86
C GLU A 205 39.78 10.88 -16.39
N SER A 206 40.81 11.61 -16.82
CA SER A 206 41.15 11.81 -18.24
C SER A 206 41.94 10.67 -18.87
N GLU A 207 42.48 9.77 -18.05
CA GLU A 207 43.39 8.70 -18.48
C GLU A 207 42.70 7.33 -18.44
N PHE A 208 41.61 7.18 -17.69
CA PHE A 208 40.86 5.94 -17.62
C PHE A 208 39.46 6.10 -18.22
N ILE A 209 39.32 5.68 -19.47
CA ILE A 209 38.11 5.86 -20.27
C ILE A 209 37.43 4.51 -20.47
N ILE A 210 36.20 4.37 -19.97
CA ILE A 210 35.34 3.20 -20.12
C ILE A 210 34.11 3.64 -20.91
N SER A 211 34.02 3.28 -22.20
CA SER A 211 32.95 3.83 -23.05
C SER A 211 32.32 2.88 -24.05
N GLY A 212 31.00 2.95 -24.22
CA GLY A 212 30.30 2.14 -25.24
C GLY A 212 30.30 0.64 -24.96
N ASN A 213 30.67 0.19 -23.76
CA ASN A 213 30.69 -1.22 -23.42
C ASN A 213 29.29 -1.71 -22.99
N THR A 214 29.06 -3.01 -23.14
CA THR A 214 27.84 -3.67 -22.63
C THR A 214 28.23 -4.69 -21.57
N PHE A 215 27.62 -4.58 -20.39
CA PHE A 215 27.71 -5.53 -19.30
C PHE A 215 26.34 -6.18 -19.14
N GLN A 216 26.27 -7.49 -19.35
CA GLN A 216 25.03 -8.26 -19.35
C GLN A 216 25.17 -9.46 -18.42
N SER A 217 24.17 -9.69 -17.57
CA SER A 217 24.12 -10.88 -16.69
C SER A 217 25.40 -11.07 -15.88
N THR A 218 25.86 -9.98 -15.25
CA THR A 218 27.02 -9.98 -14.37
C THR A 218 26.59 -10.30 -12.94
N LEU A 219 27.13 -11.37 -12.35
CA LEU A 219 26.67 -11.91 -11.08
C LEU A 219 27.01 -11.03 -9.86
N ASP A 220 28.11 -10.27 -9.93
CA ASP A 220 28.54 -9.40 -8.83
C ASP A 220 28.64 -7.94 -9.30
N ASN A 221 29.78 -7.53 -9.88
CA ASN A 221 30.02 -6.12 -10.24
C ASN A 221 30.34 -5.92 -11.72
N GLY A 222 29.61 -5.01 -12.38
CA GLY A 222 29.99 -4.55 -13.72
C GLY A 222 31.36 -3.86 -13.69
N LEU A 223 31.50 -2.85 -12.83
CA LEU A 223 32.74 -2.14 -12.55
C LEU A 223 33.06 -2.16 -11.05
N TYR A 224 34.25 -2.63 -10.70
CA TYR A 224 34.78 -2.57 -9.34
C TYR A 224 36.06 -1.73 -9.31
N LEU A 225 35.92 -0.44 -9.01
CA LEU A 225 37.01 0.53 -9.07
C LEU A 225 37.45 0.88 -7.65
N THR A 226 38.61 0.37 -7.25
CA THR A 226 39.21 0.63 -5.94
C THR A 226 40.59 1.27 -6.11
N ALA A 227 40.98 2.14 -5.18
CA ALA A 227 42.28 2.79 -5.21
C ALA A 227 42.56 3.58 -6.52
N CYS A 228 41.52 4.07 -7.19
CA CYS A 228 41.60 4.78 -8.46
C CYS A 228 41.46 6.30 -8.27
N HIS A 229 42.30 7.10 -8.92
CA HIS A 229 42.21 8.57 -8.87
C HIS A 229 41.14 9.15 -9.79
N GLY A 230 40.52 8.34 -10.65
CA GLY A 230 39.36 8.74 -11.44
C GLY A 230 39.12 7.92 -12.69
N ALA A 231 37.91 8.00 -13.23
CA ALA A 231 37.53 7.39 -14.51
C ALA A 231 36.41 8.17 -15.19
N THR A 232 36.42 8.16 -16.53
CA THR A 232 35.30 8.61 -17.37
C THR A 232 34.53 7.40 -17.89
N ILE A 233 33.31 7.22 -17.43
CA ILE A 233 32.43 6.08 -17.73
C ILE A 233 31.24 6.60 -18.52
N THR A 234 31.22 6.41 -19.85
CA THR A 234 30.17 7.02 -20.68
C THR A 234 29.59 6.11 -21.76
N ASN A 235 28.29 6.25 -22.02
CA ASN A 235 27.57 5.48 -23.05
C ASN A 235 27.65 3.96 -22.87
N ASN A 236 27.87 3.47 -21.64
CA ASN A 236 27.85 2.04 -21.37
C ASN A 236 26.42 1.56 -21.07
N THR A 237 26.16 0.28 -21.30
CA THR A 237 24.90 -0.38 -20.93
C THR A 237 25.19 -1.43 -19.86
N PHE A 238 24.47 -1.35 -18.74
CA PHE A 238 24.50 -2.31 -17.66
C PHE A 238 23.12 -2.94 -17.56
N GLN A 239 23.04 -4.26 -17.67
CA GLN A 239 21.76 -4.96 -17.73
C GLN A 239 21.79 -6.30 -16.98
N ASP A 240 20.77 -6.52 -16.15
CA ASP A 240 20.58 -7.75 -15.37
C ASP A 240 21.81 -8.08 -14.50
N ILE A 241 22.30 -7.08 -13.75
CA ILE A 241 23.51 -7.16 -12.91
C ILE A 241 23.13 -7.04 -11.43
N GLU A 242 23.91 -7.63 -10.51
CA GLU A 242 23.75 -7.35 -9.08
C GLU A 242 24.10 -5.89 -8.74
N GLU A 243 25.36 -5.47 -8.92
CA GLU A 243 25.79 -4.08 -8.77
C GLU A 243 26.49 -3.54 -10.03
N ALA A 244 26.05 -2.39 -10.55
CA ALA A 244 26.61 -1.89 -11.80
C ALA A 244 27.99 -1.26 -11.61
N ILE A 245 28.11 -0.30 -10.69
CA ILE A 245 29.36 0.43 -10.44
C ILE A 245 29.64 0.52 -8.95
N VAL A 246 30.80 0.03 -8.53
CA VAL A 246 31.31 0.13 -7.16
C VAL A 246 32.57 0.99 -7.15
N LEU A 247 32.54 2.05 -6.36
CA LEU A 247 33.66 2.97 -6.16
C LEU A 247 34.17 2.90 -4.73
N TYR A 248 35.44 2.54 -4.59
CA TYR A 248 36.23 2.76 -3.37
C TYR A 248 37.25 3.86 -3.66
N GLY A 249 37.23 4.93 -2.86
CA GLY A 249 37.96 6.18 -3.12
C GLY A 249 39.47 6.06 -3.38
N ALA A 250 40.11 7.21 -3.64
CA ALA A 250 41.53 7.26 -4.00
C ALA A 250 42.46 7.08 -2.79
N THR A 251 43.71 6.70 -3.08
CA THR A 251 44.71 6.33 -2.07
C THR A 251 45.27 7.51 -1.29
N ASP A 252 45.59 7.27 -0.01
CA ASP A 252 46.19 8.23 0.93
C ASP A 252 45.43 9.55 1.13
N THR A 253 44.12 9.47 1.04
CA THR A 253 43.21 10.58 1.34
C THR A 253 42.92 10.61 2.85
N THR A 254 43.95 10.81 3.67
CA THR A 254 43.78 11.02 5.12
C THR A 254 43.28 12.43 5.48
N ASP A 255 43.48 13.38 4.57
CA ASP A 255 43.03 14.77 4.64
C ASP A 255 42.17 15.09 3.39
N GLU A 256 41.13 15.88 3.58
CA GLU A 256 40.22 16.38 2.55
C GLU A 256 40.99 17.15 1.45
N THR A 257 42.04 17.89 1.80
CA THR A 257 42.87 18.63 0.82
C THR A 257 43.62 17.72 -0.16
N LYS A 258 43.77 16.44 0.18
CA LYS A 258 44.45 15.43 -0.63
C LYS A 258 43.47 14.59 -1.47
N ALA A 259 42.16 14.88 -1.40
CA ALA A 259 41.17 14.19 -2.22
C ALA A 259 41.47 14.40 -3.71
N THR A 260 41.66 13.29 -4.43
CA THR A 260 42.02 13.30 -5.85
C THR A 260 41.03 12.54 -6.73
N GLY A 261 40.34 11.52 -6.17
CA GLY A 261 39.35 10.71 -6.87
C GLY A 261 38.29 11.53 -7.60
N SER A 262 38.26 11.50 -8.94
CA SER A 262 37.29 12.24 -9.76
C SER A 262 36.67 11.31 -10.80
N PHE A 263 35.36 11.07 -10.72
CA PHE A 263 34.66 10.12 -11.57
C PHE A 263 33.52 10.80 -12.32
N THR A 264 33.50 10.66 -13.65
CA THR A 264 32.40 11.15 -14.50
C THR A 264 31.66 9.97 -15.09
N MET A 265 30.35 9.91 -14.88
CA MET A 265 29.44 8.85 -15.30
C MET A 265 28.29 9.46 -16.08
N GLN A 266 28.39 9.42 -17.41
CA GLN A 266 27.46 10.14 -18.28
C GLN A 266 26.84 9.29 -19.38
N ARG A 267 25.52 9.46 -19.60
CA ARG A 267 24.79 8.81 -20.71
C ARG A 267 24.86 7.28 -20.67
N ASN A 268 25.07 6.71 -19.49
CA ASN A 268 24.99 5.27 -19.30
C ASN A 268 23.52 4.84 -19.15
N ARG A 269 23.26 3.58 -19.48
CA ARG A 269 21.94 2.97 -19.37
C ARG A 269 22.00 1.81 -18.39
N PHE A 270 21.11 1.81 -17.40
CA PHE A 270 21.04 0.80 -16.36
C PHE A 270 19.66 0.15 -16.40
N TYR A 271 19.62 -1.16 -16.62
CA TYR A 271 18.40 -1.96 -16.72
C TYR A 271 18.44 -3.09 -15.71
N ASN A 272 17.39 -3.23 -14.88
CA ASN A 272 17.24 -4.36 -13.96
C ASN A 272 18.47 -4.62 -13.06
N ILE A 273 18.98 -3.56 -12.42
CA ILE A 273 20.06 -3.70 -11.44
C ILE A 273 19.45 -4.17 -10.10
N THR A 274 19.90 -5.32 -9.60
CA THR A 274 19.26 -6.01 -8.47
C THR A 274 19.58 -5.38 -7.12
N ASN A 275 20.78 -4.81 -6.96
CA ASN A 275 21.26 -4.25 -5.71
C ASN A 275 21.52 -2.74 -5.81
N ASN A 276 22.64 -2.29 -6.38
CA ASN A 276 22.99 -0.86 -6.47
C ASN A 276 23.45 -0.45 -7.87
N VAL A 277 22.92 0.67 -8.40
CA VAL A 277 23.44 1.25 -9.65
C VAL A 277 24.82 1.87 -9.39
N LEU A 278 24.93 2.65 -8.31
CA LEU A 278 26.17 3.26 -7.87
C LEU A 278 26.38 3.06 -6.37
N ALA A 279 27.35 2.20 -6.02
CA ALA A 279 27.82 2.02 -4.65
C ALA A 279 29.09 2.84 -4.41
N ILE A 280 29.10 3.65 -3.36
CA ILE A 280 30.17 4.60 -3.04
C ILE A 280 30.72 4.28 -1.65
N GLY A 281 32.03 4.08 -1.49
CA GLY A 281 32.62 3.77 -0.19
C GLY A 281 34.10 4.13 -0.06
N GLY A 282 34.62 3.91 1.14
CA GLY A 282 36.04 3.96 1.49
C GLY A 282 36.55 2.62 1.98
N ASP A 283 37.87 2.47 2.09
CA ASP A 283 38.54 1.28 2.62
C ASP A 283 39.64 1.74 3.60
N LEU A 284 39.55 1.27 4.84
CA LEU A 284 40.49 1.56 5.93
C LEU A 284 41.21 0.29 6.43
N SER A 285 40.98 -0.84 5.74
CA SER A 285 41.58 -2.12 6.08
C SER A 285 43.01 -2.23 5.52
N GLY A 286 43.83 -3.09 6.14
CA GLY A 286 45.17 -3.43 5.60
C GLY A 286 46.13 -2.25 5.40
N GLY A 287 45.97 -1.17 6.17
CA GLY A 287 46.79 0.06 6.06
C GLY A 287 46.31 1.07 5.02
N LYS A 288 45.25 0.77 4.26
CA LYS A 288 44.59 1.72 3.37
C LYS A 288 43.94 2.83 4.18
N ASN A 289 43.87 4.04 3.62
CA ASN A 289 43.27 5.20 4.26
C ASN A 289 42.41 6.00 3.26
N PHE A 290 41.42 5.35 2.65
CA PHE A 290 40.59 5.99 1.62
C PHE A 290 39.40 6.66 2.30
N ARG A 291 39.52 7.94 2.65
CA ARG A 291 38.48 8.69 3.38
C ARG A 291 37.79 9.76 2.53
N TYR A 292 38.42 10.21 1.44
CA TYR A 292 37.86 11.27 0.61
C TYR A 292 37.90 10.96 -0.89
N THR A 293 36.81 11.27 -1.58
CA THR A 293 36.76 11.36 -3.05
C THR A 293 36.45 12.80 -3.44
N LYS A 294 37.22 13.34 -4.38
CA LYS A 294 37.10 14.74 -4.79
C LYS A 294 35.78 15.01 -5.49
N LYS A 295 35.46 14.24 -6.53
CA LYS A 295 34.29 14.49 -7.37
C LYS A 295 33.63 13.20 -7.85
N ILE A 296 32.31 13.17 -7.81
CA ILE A 296 31.50 12.19 -8.55
C ILE A 296 30.46 12.98 -9.36
N ASP A 297 30.47 12.81 -10.67
CA ASP A 297 29.53 13.42 -11.61
C ASP A 297 28.67 12.32 -12.25
N PHE A 298 27.46 12.12 -11.72
CA PHE A 298 26.49 11.16 -12.21
C PHE A 298 25.40 11.89 -12.97
N SER A 299 25.56 12.07 -14.28
CA SER A 299 24.68 12.93 -15.06
C SER A 299 24.20 12.36 -16.39
N GLU A 300 23.01 12.77 -16.83
CA GLU A 300 22.42 12.34 -18.11
C GLU A 300 22.27 10.81 -18.27
N ASN A 301 22.18 10.05 -17.17
CA ASN A 301 22.01 8.60 -17.22
C ASN A 301 20.52 8.22 -17.29
N LEU A 302 20.26 7.04 -17.86
CA LEU A 302 18.94 6.40 -17.86
C LEU A 302 18.97 5.19 -16.92
N ILE A 303 18.11 5.20 -15.91
CA ILE A 303 17.97 4.15 -14.92
C ILE A 303 16.54 3.61 -15.03
N ASP A 304 16.37 2.37 -15.47
CA ASP A 304 15.08 1.68 -15.54
C ASP A 304 15.11 0.39 -14.71
N GLN A 305 14.50 0.43 -13.53
CA GLN A 305 14.52 -0.70 -12.59
C GLN A 305 13.14 -1.38 -12.58
N LYS A 306 12.98 -2.54 -13.24
CA LYS A 306 11.68 -3.26 -13.26
C LYS A 306 11.48 -4.27 -12.13
N TYR A 307 12.32 -4.24 -11.08
CA TYR A 307 12.35 -5.31 -10.09
C TYR A 307 11.17 -5.22 -9.11
N GLU A 308 10.21 -6.14 -9.24
CA GLU A 308 9.17 -6.44 -8.24
C GLU A 308 9.77 -7.44 -7.22
N ARG A 309 10.03 -7.03 -5.97
CA ARG A 309 10.36 -7.98 -4.89
C ARG A 309 9.47 -7.77 -3.68
N GLU A 310 9.05 -8.89 -3.08
CA GLU A 310 8.28 -8.93 -1.84
C GLU A 310 9.08 -8.36 -0.65
N ALA A 311 8.37 -7.66 0.24
CA ALA A 311 8.87 -6.79 1.32
C ALA A 311 9.67 -7.46 2.47
N SER A 312 10.33 -8.60 2.27
CA SER A 312 10.81 -9.47 3.36
C SER A 312 12.33 -9.53 3.61
N LEU A 313 13.18 -8.74 2.94
CA LEU A 313 14.64 -8.79 3.14
C LEU A 313 15.23 -7.56 3.90
N PRO A 314 16.03 -7.73 4.97
CA PRO A 314 16.52 -6.64 5.85
C PRO A 314 17.76 -5.88 5.36
N ALA A 315 17.93 -5.68 4.06
CA ALA A 315 18.99 -4.84 3.49
C ALA A 315 18.38 -4.05 2.34
N GLU A 316 18.62 -2.74 2.26
CA GLU A 316 18.02 -1.77 1.32
C GLU A 316 18.44 -1.99 -0.15
N LYS A 317 18.40 -3.24 -0.63
CA LYS A 317 18.70 -3.67 -2.00
C LYS A 317 17.69 -3.05 -2.95
N GLY A 318 18.18 -2.48 -4.06
CA GLY A 318 17.38 -1.79 -5.07
C GLY A 318 17.58 -0.27 -5.10
N THR A 319 18.29 0.30 -4.12
CA THR A 319 18.57 1.74 -4.06
C THR A 319 19.51 2.15 -5.21
N PRO A 320 19.13 3.10 -6.09
CA PRO A 320 20.01 3.53 -7.19
C PRO A 320 21.39 4.00 -6.73
N ILE A 321 21.47 4.78 -5.65
CA ILE A 321 22.75 5.29 -5.14
C ILE A 321 22.89 5.00 -3.65
N PHE A 322 23.96 4.31 -3.28
CA PHE A 322 24.19 3.84 -1.93
C PHE A 322 25.60 4.14 -1.42
N PHE A 323 25.68 4.89 -0.32
CA PHE A 323 26.93 5.10 0.40
C PHE A 323 27.18 4.00 1.44
N ARG A 324 28.31 3.30 1.27
CA ARG A 324 28.85 2.32 2.21
C ARG A 324 29.62 3.03 3.31
N THR A 325 29.44 2.56 4.54
CA THR A 325 30.20 3.05 5.70
C THR A 325 31.50 2.26 5.78
N PRO A 326 32.70 2.87 5.64
CA PRO A 326 33.94 2.16 5.84
C PRO A 326 34.06 1.68 7.29
N LEU A 327 34.74 0.55 7.49
CA LEU A 327 35.08 0.03 8.82
C LEU A 327 36.59 0.18 9.04
N ASP A 328 37.01 0.60 10.23
CA ASP A 328 38.42 0.49 10.61
C ASP A 328 38.83 -0.94 10.95
N VAL A 329 40.11 -1.12 11.29
CA VAL A 329 40.68 -2.43 11.64
C VAL A 329 40.08 -3.03 12.93
N GLN A 330 39.35 -2.26 13.73
CA GLN A 330 38.59 -2.72 14.90
C GLN A 330 37.10 -2.98 14.57
N GLY A 331 36.71 -2.88 13.29
CA GLY A 331 35.33 -3.04 12.85
C GLY A 331 34.42 -1.86 13.21
N GLN A 332 34.99 -0.73 13.64
CA GLN A 332 34.20 0.46 13.97
C GLN A 332 33.87 1.23 12.70
N LYS A 333 32.64 1.74 12.63
CA LYS A 333 32.16 2.59 11.54
C LYS A 333 32.97 3.89 11.48
N GLN A 334 33.43 4.23 10.29
CA GLN A 334 34.24 5.42 10.03
C GLN A 334 33.57 6.32 8.99
N VAL A 335 34.03 7.57 8.94
CA VAL A 335 33.53 8.58 8.00
C VAL A 335 34.24 8.47 6.66
N TYR A 336 33.47 8.44 5.59
CA TYR A 336 33.91 8.64 4.21
C TYR A 336 33.14 9.80 3.58
N LYS A 337 33.84 10.72 2.92
CA LYS A 337 33.25 11.95 2.36
C LYS A 337 33.53 12.11 0.86
N VAL A 338 32.52 12.50 0.09
CA VAL A 338 32.65 12.95 -1.30
C VAL A 338 32.60 14.48 -1.31
N LEU A 339 33.62 15.16 -1.84
CA LEU A 339 33.72 16.62 -1.74
C LEU A 339 32.75 17.32 -2.69
N GLU A 340 32.59 16.81 -3.91
CA GLU A 340 31.63 17.29 -4.90
C GLU A 340 30.82 16.11 -5.43
N PHE A 341 29.50 16.11 -5.25
CA PHE A 341 28.63 15.08 -5.77
C PHE A 341 27.51 15.67 -6.61
N TYR A 342 27.55 15.40 -7.91
CA TYR A 342 26.57 15.88 -8.87
C TYR A 342 25.70 14.72 -9.34
N VAL A 343 24.39 14.86 -9.19
CA VAL A 343 23.37 13.97 -9.72
C VAL A 343 22.44 14.84 -10.55
N THR A 344 22.71 14.95 -11.86
CA THR A 344 21.99 15.93 -12.70
C THR A 344 21.45 15.35 -14.00
N LYS A 345 20.26 15.79 -14.43
CA LYS A 345 19.66 15.39 -15.72
C LYS A 345 19.49 13.87 -15.91
N ASN A 346 19.46 13.09 -14.84
CA ASN A 346 19.21 11.65 -14.94
C ASN A 346 17.71 11.39 -15.08
N THR A 347 17.35 10.27 -15.72
CA THR A 347 15.98 9.76 -15.74
C THR A 347 15.92 8.44 -14.98
N PHE A 348 15.08 8.39 -13.95
CA PHE A 348 14.78 7.20 -13.17
C PHE A 348 13.36 6.75 -13.49
N SER A 349 13.21 5.62 -14.16
CA SER A 349 11.91 5.01 -14.48
C SER A 349 11.70 3.71 -13.70
N SER A 350 10.43 3.36 -13.50
CA SER A 350 9.98 2.12 -12.86
C SER A 350 10.41 1.95 -11.39
N LEU A 351 10.76 3.03 -10.69
CA LEU A 351 11.11 2.97 -9.26
C LEU A 351 9.98 2.32 -8.43
N HIS A 352 10.33 1.28 -7.65
CA HIS A 352 9.39 0.46 -6.87
C HIS A 352 9.36 0.81 -5.35
N ARG A 353 8.40 0.21 -4.64
CA ARG A 353 7.59 0.71 -3.53
C ARG A 353 8.14 0.65 -2.08
N ASP A 354 9.32 0.06 -1.81
CA ASP A 354 9.64 -0.41 -0.44
C ASP A 354 10.95 0.09 0.22
N PHE A 355 11.71 1.01 -0.39
CA PHE A 355 13.05 1.44 0.08
C PHE A 355 13.29 2.96 0.07
N HIS A 356 14.38 3.42 0.73
CA HIS A 356 14.86 4.80 0.64
C HIS A 356 15.43 5.07 -0.76
N VAL A 357 15.00 6.13 -1.46
CA VAL A 357 15.35 6.31 -2.88
C VAL A 357 16.83 6.65 -3.07
N PHE A 358 17.41 7.46 -2.18
CA PHE A 358 18.83 7.80 -2.18
C PHE A 358 19.40 7.64 -0.79
N HIS A 359 20.42 6.80 -0.67
CA HIS A 359 21.09 6.57 0.58
C HIS A 359 22.43 7.35 0.61
N LEU A 360 22.39 8.56 1.16
CA LEU A 360 23.50 9.51 1.15
C LEU A 360 24.43 9.35 2.35
N GLY A 361 25.74 9.43 2.09
CA GLY A 361 26.79 9.54 3.10
C GLY A 361 27.25 10.99 3.26
N ASN A 362 28.50 11.21 3.66
CA ASN A 362 29.01 12.57 3.85
C ASN A 362 29.34 13.19 2.49
N ILE A 363 28.74 14.34 2.23
CA ILE A 363 28.92 15.09 0.99
C ILE A 363 29.32 16.52 1.35
N GLY A 364 30.32 17.06 0.64
CA GLY A 364 30.63 18.49 0.66
C GLY A 364 29.58 19.25 -0.13
N LEU A 365 29.88 19.55 -1.39
CA LEU A 365 28.99 20.20 -2.35
C LEU A 365 28.08 19.17 -3.02
N PHE A 366 26.77 19.28 -2.83
CA PHE A 366 25.78 18.41 -3.46
C PHE A 366 24.99 19.16 -4.54
N ARG A 367 24.94 18.66 -5.76
CA ARG A 367 24.05 19.20 -6.81
C ARG A 367 23.11 18.12 -7.30
N PHE A 368 21.83 18.25 -7.00
CA PHE A 368 20.79 17.31 -7.39
C PHE A 368 19.76 18.03 -8.26
N ASP A 369 20.08 18.19 -9.55
CA ASP A 369 19.36 19.13 -10.41
C ASP A 369 18.80 18.50 -11.69
N SER A 370 17.60 18.92 -12.10
CA SER A 370 16.99 18.56 -13.39
C SER A 370 16.80 17.05 -13.62
N ASN A 371 16.69 16.24 -12.57
CA ASN A 371 16.43 14.81 -12.71
C ASN A 371 14.93 14.54 -12.90
N ARG A 372 14.60 13.47 -13.64
CA ARG A 372 13.22 13.00 -13.85
C ARG A 372 13.01 11.67 -13.14
N PHE A 373 11.90 11.54 -12.42
CA PHE A 373 11.47 10.34 -11.72
C PHE A 373 10.09 9.94 -12.22
N ASP A 374 9.95 8.72 -12.73
CA ASP A 374 8.68 8.13 -13.18
C ASP A 374 8.54 6.77 -12.50
N GLY A 375 7.58 6.62 -11.58
CA GLY A 375 7.50 5.41 -10.76
C GLY A 375 6.32 5.38 -9.79
N ASP A 376 6.14 4.20 -9.19
CA ASP A 376 5.10 3.94 -8.19
C ASP A 376 5.71 4.12 -6.79
N LEU A 377 5.91 5.38 -6.41
CA LEU A 377 6.48 5.73 -5.11
C LEU A 377 5.40 5.57 -4.03
N LYS A 378 5.35 4.39 -3.39
CA LYS A 378 4.44 4.13 -2.27
C LYS A 378 4.98 4.77 -1.00
N LEU A 379 4.09 5.44 -0.29
CA LEU A 379 4.43 6.36 0.78
C LEU A 379 4.21 5.64 2.11
N ASP A 380 5.25 4.98 2.63
CA ASP A 380 5.30 4.54 4.02
C ASP A 380 5.90 5.69 4.87
N PRO A 381 5.25 6.14 5.96
CA PRO A 381 5.78 7.18 6.85
C PRO A 381 7.16 6.87 7.46
N ARG A 382 7.70 5.65 7.30
CA ARG A 382 9.06 5.26 7.72
C ARG A 382 10.13 5.44 6.63
N ARG A 383 9.77 5.85 5.41
CA ARG A 383 10.69 5.95 4.27
C ARG A 383 10.90 7.41 3.85
N ALA A 384 12.07 7.70 3.27
CA ALA A 384 12.45 9.04 2.83
C ALA A 384 13.10 9.01 1.45
N PHE A 385 13.00 10.13 0.73
CA PHE A 385 13.64 10.28 -0.57
C PHE A 385 15.16 10.34 -0.44
N PHE A 386 15.66 11.15 0.49
CA PHE A 386 17.06 11.14 0.92
C PHE A 386 17.15 10.57 2.33
N PHE A 387 17.82 9.44 2.48
CA PHE A 387 18.23 8.94 3.78
C PHE A 387 19.68 9.35 4.04
N CYS A 388 19.90 10.19 5.05
CA CYS A 388 21.22 10.71 5.39
C CYS A 388 21.75 9.96 6.62
N ARG A 389 22.81 9.16 6.46
CA ARG A 389 23.38 8.37 7.57
C ARG A 389 24.04 9.21 8.67
N MET A 390 24.38 10.47 8.39
CA MET A 390 25.19 11.31 9.28
C MET A 390 24.67 12.74 9.32
N ASN A 391 24.81 13.40 10.47
CA ASN A 391 24.43 14.80 10.71
C ASN A 391 25.45 15.81 10.13
N GLN A 392 25.78 15.73 8.84
CA GLN A 392 26.64 16.73 8.19
C GLN A 392 25.82 17.64 7.25
N PRO A 393 25.89 18.98 7.40
CA PRO A 393 25.29 19.90 6.44
C PRO A 393 26.07 19.90 5.11
N PHE A 394 25.35 20.04 3.99
CA PHE A 394 26.00 20.29 2.70
C PHE A 394 26.72 21.64 2.69
N ALA A 395 27.81 21.75 1.93
CA ALA A 395 28.58 22.97 1.77
C ALA A 395 27.79 24.07 1.02
N PRO A 396 28.07 25.36 1.27
CA PRO A 396 27.51 26.47 0.50
C PRO A 396 27.69 26.27 -1.02
N GLY A 397 26.65 26.61 -1.79
CA GLY A 397 26.59 26.38 -3.24
C GLY A 397 25.94 25.05 -3.64
N SER A 398 25.53 24.23 -2.67
CA SER A 398 24.76 23.00 -2.94
C SER A 398 23.37 23.32 -3.49
N THR A 399 22.86 22.47 -4.37
CA THR A 399 21.60 22.71 -5.10
C THR A 399 20.75 21.45 -5.12
N ILE A 400 19.44 21.64 -4.94
CA ILE A 400 18.43 20.65 -5.29
C ILE A 400 17.32 21.40 -6.02
N ARG A 401 17.31 21.34 -7.36
CA ARG A 401 16.46 22.22 -8.19
C ARG A 401 15.94 21.53 -9.45
N TYR A 402 14.79 21.97 -9.95
CA TYR A 402 14.25 21.55 -11.26
C TYR A 402 14.02 20.03 -11.45
N ASN A 403 13.94 19.26 -10.37
CA ASN A 403 13.63 17.83 -10.46
C ASN A 403 12.14 17.62 -10.74
N GLN A 404 11.81 16.63 -11.56
CA GLN A 404 10.44 16.29 -11.97
C GLN A 404 10.07 14.92 -11.40
N ILE A 405 8.98 14.84 -10.65
CA ILE A 405 8.45 13.57 -10.13
C ILE A 405 7.07 13.34 -10.73
N GLN A 406 6.94 12.30 -11.55
CA GLN A 406 5.69 11.84 -12.12
C GLN A 406 5.23 10.62 -11.32
N LYS A 407 4.25 10.82 -10.42
CA LYS A 407 3.61 9.74 -9.66
C LYS A 407 2.56 9.06 -10.54
N LYS A 408 2.48 7.72 -10.53
CA LYS A 408 1.32 7.02 -11.12
C LYS A 408 0.05 7.35 -10.35
N ALA A 409 -1.08 7.46 -11.06
CA ALA A 409 -2.39 7.75 -10.50
C ALA A 409 -2.89 6.60 -9.61
N ASP A 410 -2.38 6.51 -8.37
CA ASP A 410 -2.84 5.57 -7.36
C ASP A 410 -3.61 6.31 -6.25
N ARG A 411 -4.53 5.60 -5.62
CA ARG A 411 -5.48 6.00 -4.58
C ARG A 411 -4.81 6.30 -3.23
N TYR A 412 -3.50 6.08 -3.11
CA TYR A 412 -2.66 6.37 -1.93
C TYR A 412 -1.74 7.60 -2.11
N THR A 413 -1.88 8.35 -3.20
CA THR A 413 -1.02 9.47 -3.62
C THR A 413 -1.04 10.71 -2.72
N HIS A 414 -1.86 10.75 -1.67
CA HIS A 414 -2.01 11.91 -0.77
C HIS A 414 -1.14 11.90 0.48
N GLN A 415 -0.20 10.95 0.64
CA GLN A 415 0.71 11.00 1.78
C GLN A 415 1.95 11.86 1.45
N PRO A 416 2.33 12.82 2.30
CA PRO A 416 3.53 13.64 2.06
C PRO A 416 4.78 12.76 2.17
N MET A 417 5.72 12.95 1.25
CA MET A 417 7.06 12.38 1.37
C MET A 417 7.80 13.11 2.50
N LEU A 418 8.62 12.40 3.27
CA LEU A 418 9.71 13.04 3.99
C LEU A 418 10.86 13.23 3.00
N PRO A 419 11.23 14.48 2.64
CA PRO A 419 12.38 14.69 1.75
C PRO A 419 13.65 14.12 2.38
N PHE A 420 13.76 14.16 3.71
CA PHE A 420 14.90 13.67 4.48
C PHE A 420 14.48 12.80 5.67
N ALA A 421 15.23 11.73 5.96
CA ALA A 421 15.20 11.01 7.24
C ALA A 421 16.63 10.71 7.74
N PHE A 422 16.76 10.54 9.06
CA PHE A 422 18.01 10.26 9.78
C PHE A 422 17.90 8.94 10.58
N HIS A 423 19.04 8.31 10.90
CA HIS A 423 19.13 6.97 11.50
C HIS A 423 18.61 6.88 12.96
N GLU A 424 17.91 5.79 13.31
CA GLU A 424 17.19 5.58 14.61
C GLU A 424 18.08 5.61 15.87
N GLU A 425 19.37 5.31 15.79
CA GLU A 425 20.31 5.40 16.93
C GLU A 425 20.43 6.83 17.52
N LEU A 426 19.94 7.85 16.81
CA LEU A 426 19.82 9.23 17.32
C LEU A 426 18.53 9.49 18.13
N LEU A 427 17.57 8.54 18.12
CA LEU A 427 16.22 8.69 18.69
C LEU A 427 15.94 7.75 19.89
N THR A 428 16.83 6.82 20.22
CA THR A 428 16.58 5.72 21.17
C THR A 428 16.97 5.96 22.63
N THR A 429 17.53 7.11 22.97
CA THR A 429 17.75 7.45 24.39
C THR A 429 16.64 8.39 24.86
N GLU A 430 16.13 8.19 26.08
CA GLU A 430 15.25 9.14 26.78
C GLU A 430 16.02 10.43 27.05
N VAL A 431 16.23 11.20 25.99
CA VAL A 431 16.98 12.44 26.04
C VAL A 431 15.97 13.56 26.10
N THR A 432 15.98 14.31 27.20
CA THR A 432 15.19 15.54 27.30
C THR A 432 15.48 16.43 26.09
N PRO A 433 14.53 17.26 25.61
CA PRO A 433 14.76 18.16 24.47
C PRO A 433 16.06 18.99 24.59
N ALA A 434 16.44 19.35 25.82
CA ALA A 434 17.69 20.04 26.15
C ALA A 434 18.96 19.19 25.98
N ALA A 435 18.89 17.88 26.22
CA ALA A 435 20.01 16.98 26.00
C ALA A 435 20.11 16.49 24.54
N LEU A 436 19.00 16.51 23.77
CA LEU A 436 19.00 16.32 22.31
C LEU A 436 19.75 17.48 21.63
N LEU A 437 19.54 18.71 22.13
CA LEU A 437 20.29 19.91 21.74
C LEU A 437 21.77 19.90 22.15
N LYS A 438 22.16 19.06 23.13
CA LYS A 438 23.52 19.01 23.68
C LYS A 438 24.39 17.92 23.01
N ASN A 439 23.80 16.79 22.64
CA ASN A 439 24.49 15.68 21.98
C ASN A 439 24.68 15.88 20.46
N VAL A 440 23.89 16.77 19.84
CA VAL A 440 24.02 17.10 18.42
C VAL A 440 25.03 18.25 18.19
N ARG A 441 25.65 18.81 19.26
CA ARG A 441 26.73 19.82 19.17
C ARG A 441 28.11 19.17 19.33
N PRO A 442 28.99 19.26 18.31
CA PRO A 442 30.30 19.86 18.51
C PRO A 442 30.09 21.38 18.50
N SER A 443 30.63 22.04 19.51
CA SER A 443 30.69 23.49 19.61
C SER A 443 31.13 24.13 18.29
N GLU A 444 30.33 25.09 17.81
CA GLU A 444 30.57 25.92 16.62
C GLU A 444 30.18 25.35 15.25
N THR A 445 28.95 24.87 15.07
CA THR A 445 28.15 25.08 13.83
C THR A 445 26.81 24.35 13.96
N PHE A 446 25.78 25.07 14.41
CA PHE A 446 24.39 24.64 14.25
C PHE A 446 23.73 25.55 13.23
N ALA A 447 23.90 25.21 11.96
CA ALA A 447 23.03 25.66 10.91
C ALA A 447 21.95 24.58 10.74
N THR A 448 20.83 24.73 11.44
CA THR A 448 19.53 24.37 10.86
C THR A 448 19.53 24.90 9.43
N TYR A 449 19.19 24.09 8.42
CA TYR A 449 19.27 24.44 6.98
C TYR A 449 18.69 25.82 6.67
N TYR A 450 19.52 26.84 6.83
CA TYR A 450 19.48 28.16 6.22
C TYR A 450 20.65 28.15 5.24
N PRO A 451 20.50 28.77 4.06
CA PRO A 451 21.64 29.19 3.26
C PRO A 451 22.43 30.22 4.08
N LEU A 452 23.34 29.78 4.96
CA LEU A 452 24.26 30.65 5.67
C LEU A 452 25.45 30.93 4.76
N HIS A 453 25.19 31.74 3.75
CA HIS A 453 25.90 32.97 3.42
C HIS A 453 25.08 33.71 2.36
N GLU A 454 25.02 35.04 2.44
CA GLU A 454 24.46 35.89 1.37
C GLU A 454 25.10 35.49 0.04
N GLY A 455 24.33 34.83 -0.84
CA GLY A 455 24.74 34.38 -2.17
C GLY A 455 24.75 32.85 -2.37
N ASP A 456 23.86 32.38 -3.24
CA ASP A 456 24.03 31.18 -4.11
C ASP A 456 23.73 29.74 -3.62
N THR A 457 23.08 29.52 -2.48
CA THR A 457 22.47 28.20 -2.19
C THR A 457 20.96 28.30 -2.37
N SER A 458 20.39 27.58 -3.34
CA SER A 458 18.94 27.61 -3.64
C SER A 458 18.41 26.18 -3.67
N PHE A 459 17.33 25.99 -2.92
CA PHE A 459 16.57 24.77 -2.78
C PHE A 459 15.20 25.01 -3.38
N GLN A 460 14.86 24.31 -4.45
CA GLN A 460 13.54 24.33 -5.10
C GLN A 460 13.05 22.89 -5.21
N TRP A 461 12.21 22.50 -4.25
CA TRP A 461 11.53 21.21 -4.23
C TRP A 461 10.09 21.43 -4.69
N ASN A 462 9.87 21.30 -6.01
CA ASN A 462 8.54 21.47 -6.60
C ASN A 462 7.80 20.13 -6.52
N GLU A 463 7.09 19.87 -5.42
CA GLU A 463 5.97 18.93 -5.44
C GLU A 463 4.77 19.65 -6.06
N TRP A 464 4.26 19.16 -7.20
CA TRP A 464 3.09 19.73 -7.86
C TRP A 464 1.76 19.43 -7.14
N ASP A 465 1.77 19.15 -5.83
CA ASP A 465 0.57 18.88 -5.03
C ASP A 465 0.64 19.47 -3.61
N VAL A 466 -0.16 20.52 -3.38
CA VAL A 466 -0.85 20.93 -2.12
C VAL A 466 -0.05 20.91 -0.79
N LEU A 467 0.58 22.04 -0.43
CA LEU A 467 1.05 22.34 0.94
C LEU A 467 -0.05 23.06 1.75
N LYS A 468 -0.52 22.46 2.86
CA LYS A 468 -1.74 22.90 3.59
C LYS A 468 -1.56 23.68 4.92
N TRP A 469 -0.37 23.98 5.44
CA TRP A 469 -0.25 24.57 6.79
C TRP A 469 0.90 25.57 6.98
N ARG A 470 0.60 26.88 7.05
CA ARG A 470 1.52 27.94 7.52
C ARG A 470 0.91 28.74 8.70
N SER A 471 1.75 29.10 9.68
CA SER A 471 1.50 30.04 10.78
C SER A 471 1.99 31.45 10.39
N LEU A 472 1.25 32.50 10.71
CA LEU A 472 1.53 33.90 10.33
C LEU A 472 1.93 34.75 11.54
N TYR A 473 2.92 35.63 11.40
CA TYR A 473 3.37 36.52 12.49
C TYR A 473 3.51 37.98 12.03
N LEU A 474 3.13 38.92 12.91
CA LEU A 474 3.43 40.35 12.79
C LEU A 474 4.49 40.71 13.83
N GLY A 475 5.75 40.86 13.40
CA GLY A 475 6.87 40.94 14.34
C GLY A 475 7.04 39.63 15.13
N ALA A 476 7.01 39.69 16.46
CA ALA A 476 7.06 38.52 17.35
C ALA A 476 5.66 38.02 17.77
N THR A 477 4.58 38.67 17.31
CA THR A 477 3.22 38.35 17.73
C THR A 477 2.58 37.37 16.74
N PRO A 478 2.11 36.19 17.20
CA PRO A 478 1.40 35.24 16.35
C PRO A 478 0.04 35.82 15.96
N LEU A 479 -0.27 35.75 14.67
CA LEU A 479 -1.59 36.05 14.12
C LEU A 479 -2.34 34.75 13.87
N SER A 480 -3.67 34.77 13.99
CA SER A 480 -4.52 33.65 13.52
C SER A 480 -4.72 33.81 12.01
N PRO A 481 -4.09 32.96 11.18
CA PRO A 481 -4.26 33.05 9.75
C PRO A 481 -5.53 32.31 9.32
N TYR A 482 -6.20 32.86 8.31
CA TYR A 482 -7.25 32.19 7.56
C TYR A 482 -6.75 32.04 6.11
N PRO A 483 -6.87 30.84 5.52
CA PRO A 483 -6.33 30.55 4.19
C PRO A 483 -7.09 31.32 3.11
N VAL A 484 -6.34 31.91 2.16
CA VAL A 484 -6.88 32.60 0.97
C VAL A 484 -6.29 32.02 -0.33
N HIS A 485 -5.14 31.32 -0.28
CA HIS A 485 -4.57 30.55 -1.40
C HIS A 485 -3.48 29.54 -0.95
N ALA A 486 -3.08 28.60 -1.81
CA ALA A 486 -2.03 27.57 -1.57
C ALA A 486 -0.63 28.09 -1.16
N GLU A 487 -0.41 29.41 -1.16
CA GLU A 487 0.76 30.04 -0.54
C GLU A 487 0.43 31.37 0.18
N ARG A 488 -0.87 31.72 0.36
CA ARG A 488 -1.28 33.01 0.95
C ARG A 488 -2.31 32.86 2.05
N TYR A 489 -2.05 33.58 3.13
CA TYR A 489 -2.85 33.63 4.34
C TYR A 489 -3.25 35.08 4.61
N GLU A 490 -4.54 35.33 4.85
CA GLU A 490 -5.00 36.59 5.44
C GLU A 490 -5.10 36.41 6.96
N ALA A 491 -4.81 37.46 7.72
CA ALA A 491 -5.17 37.51 9.12
C ALA A 491 -6.05 38.74 9.35
N GLN A 492 -7.15 38.56 10.09
CA GLN A 492 -7.89 39.71 10.59
C GLN A 492 -7.04 40.43 11.64
N VAL A 493 -6.55 41.61 11.28
CA VAL A 493 -5.88 42.52 12.22
C VAL A 493 -6.90 43.57 12.62
N SER A 494 -7.05 43.82 13.93
CA SER A 494 -8.02 44.80 14.46
C SER A 494 -7.72 46.25 14.04
N THR A 495 -6.55 46.50 13.45
CA THR A 495 -6.10 47.79 12.94
C THR A 495 -5.55 47.64 11.50
N PRO A 496 -5.79 48.62 10.60
CA PRO A 496 -5.21 48.62 9.26
C PRO A 496 -3.68 48.53 9.32
N LEU A 497 -3.10 47.60 8.57
CA LEU A 497 -1.65 47.46 8.42
C LEU A 497 -1.08 48.72 7.76
N GLN A 498 0.06 49.20 8.26
CA GLN A 498 0.70 50.41 7.76
C GLN A 498 1.56 50.11 6.53
N ALA A 499 1.57 51.03 5.56
CA ALA A 499 2.38 50.89 4.35
C ALA A 499 3.87 50.66 4.70
N GLY A 500 4.47 49.62 4.11
CA GLY A 500 5.86 49.22 4.37
C GLY A 500 6.06 48.26 5.55
N GLN A 501 5.00 47.76 6.19
CA GLN A 501 5.13 46.71 7.21
C GLN A 501 5.53 45.35 6.59
N THR A 502 6.53 44.71 7.20
CA THR A 502 7.00 43.35 6.86
C THR A 502 6.18 42.30 7.58
N ILE A 503 5.57 41.38 6.84
CA ILE A 503 4.88 40.18 7.37
C ILE A 503 5.79 38.97 7.20
N ARG A 504 5.79 38.03 8.18
CA ARG A 504 6.58 36.79 8.13
C ARG A 504 5.67 35.56 8.14
N TYR A 505 5.99 34.56 7.33
CA TYR A 505 5.27 33.29 7.21
C TYR A 505 6.11 32.12 7.73
N PHE A 506 5.48 31.11 8.34
CA PHE A 506 6.15 29.89 8.82
C PHE A 506 5.35 28.66 8.37
N SER A 507 5.95 27.62 7.79
CA SER A 507 5.25 26.35 7.55
C SER A 507 5.38 25.43 8.77
N THR A 508 4.28 24.92 9.32
CA THR A 508 4.34 23.95 10.43
C THR A 508 3.26 22.89 10.30
N TYR A 509 3.67 21.62 10.34
CA TYR A 509 2.80 20.55 10.85
C TYR A 509 2.45 20.86 12.32
N ALA A 510 1.25 20.46 12.78
CA ALA A 510 0.80 20.74 14.14
C ALA A 510 1.86 20.33 15.19
N PRO A 511 2.34 21.25 16.03
CA PRO A 511 3.36 20.91 17.01
C PRO A 511 2.77 19.97 18.08
N LEU A 512 3.50 18.92 18.44
CA LEU A 512 3.39 18.35 19.78
C LEU A 512 3.64 19.49 20.78
N SER A 513 2.75 19.65 21.75
CA SER A 513 2.82 20.72 22.76
C SER A 513 4.22 20.82 23.37
N GLY A 514 4.85 21.99 23.24
CA GLY A 514 6.15 22.29 23.87
C GLY A 514 7.40 22.20 22.98
N MET A 515 7.30 21.99 21.67
CA MET A 515 8.46 22.01 20.75
C MET A 515 8.47 23.22 19.80
N PRO A 516 9.65 23.80 19.48
CA PRO A 516 9.77 24.90 18.51
C PRO A 516 9.54 24.42 17.07
N ALA A 517 9.00 25.31 16.22
CA ALA A 517 8.75 25.08 14.80
C ALA A 517 10.06 24.87 14.01
N PHE A 518 10.07 23.90 13.08
CA PHE A 518 11.27 23.45 12.35
C PHE A 518 11.40 23.97 10.90
N TYR A 519 10.62 24.98 10.47
CA TYR A 519 10.71 25.52 9.10
C TYR A 519 10.51 27.04 9.05
N THR A 520 11.37 27.74 8.30
CA THR A 520 11.29 29.19 8.03
C THR A 520 11.43 29.43 6.53
N GLU A 521 10.41 30.04 5.92
CA GLU A 521 10.52 30.73 4.63
C GLU A 521 10.28 32.22 4.89
N GLU A 522 11.24 33.10 4.58
CA GLU A 522 10.99 34.55 4.60
C GLU A 522 10.32 34.97 3.28
N TYR A 523 9.00 35.25 3.33
CA TYR A 523 8.29 35.92 2.24
C TYR A 523 7.92 37.35 2.67
N VAL A 524 8.52 38.36 2.04
CA VAL A 524 8.25 39.78 2.32
C VAL A 524 7.18 40.29 1.36
N GLY A 525 5.91 40.20 1.75
CA GLY A 525 4.81 40.88 1.05
C GLY A 525 4.72 42.35 1.46
N LYS A 526 4.69 43.29 0.50
CA LYS A 526 4.32 44.69 0.78
C LYS A 526 2.80 44.79 0.89
N VAL A 527 2.30 45.30 2.02
CA VAL A 527 0.87 45.51 2.24
C VAL A 527 0.44 46.89 1.75
N TYR A 528 -0.61 46.93 0.93
CA TYR A 528 -1.28 48.16 0.48
C TYR A 528 -2.53 48.42 1.32
N ALA A 529 -2.85 49.69 1.61
CA ALA A 529 -4.03 50.02 2.39
C ALA A 529 -5.30 49.95 1.52
N LYS A 530 -6.32 49.23 2.00
CA LYS A 530 -7.60 48.99 1.30
C LYS A 530 -8.23 50.30 0.83
N GLY A 531 -8.20 50.51 -0.48
CA GLY A 531 -8.78 51.64 -1.19
C GLY A 531 -9.63 51.23 -2.39
N LEU A 532 -9.51 50.01 -2.90
CA LEU A 532 -10.20 49.54 -4.09
C LEU A 532 -11.35 48.57 -3.73
N GLU A 533 -12.54 48.77 -4.32
CA GLU A 533 -13.70 47.88 -4.18
C GLU A 533 -14.26 47.59 -5.58
N ALA A 534 -14.45 46.31 -5.92
CA ALA A 534 -14.99 45.87 -7.21
C ALA A 534 -16.23 44.99 -7.02
N ASN A 535 -17.16 45.05 -7.97
CA ASN A 535 -18.32 44.16 -8.02
C ASN A 535 -17.90 42.74 -8.44
N ASP A 536 -18.71 41.74 -8.08
CA ASP A 536 -18.54 40.36 -8.53
C ASP A 536 -18.57 40.28 -10.07
N TYR A 537 -17.62 39.56 -10.67
CA TYR A 537 -17.57 39.33 -12.10
C TYR A 537 -17.98 37.89 -12.45
N THR A 538 -19.02 37.75 -13.26
CA THR A 538 -19.41 36.46 -13.84
C THR A 538 -18.83 36.34 -15.24
N TRP A 539 -18.17 35.21 -15.52
CA TRP A 539 -17.57 34.94 -16.81
C TRP A 539 -18.58 35.16 -17.95
N GLY A 540 -18.16 35.98 -18.94
CA GLY A 540 -18.99 36.41 -20.06
C GLY A 540 -19.67 37.77 -19.88
N GLN A 541 -19.52 38.44 -18.74
CA GLN A 541 -19.89 39.85 -18.59
C GLN A 541 -18.91 40.77 -19.34
N ASP A 542 -19.40 41.91 -19.78
CA ASP A 542 -18.60 42.82 -20.61
C ASP A 542 -17.68 43.74 -19.79
N PHE A 543 -18.13 44.11 -18.58
CA PHE A 543 -17.49 45.12 -17.74
C PHE A 543 -17.34 44.64 -16.29
N LEU A 544 -16.24 45.03 -15.67
CA LEU A 544 -16.01 45.00 -14.23
C LEU A 544 -16.13 46.43 -13.68
N ASP A 545 -17.11 46.64 -12.80
CA ASP A 545 -17.39 47.95 -12.18
C ASP A 545 -16.89 48.00 -10.74
N GLY A 546 -16.49 49.18 -10.28
CA GLY A 546 -16.13 49.39 -8.87
C GLY A 546 -15.83 50.84 -8.51
N LYS A 547 -15.28 51.04 -7.30
CA LYS A 547 -15.04 52.35 -6.71
C LYS A 547 -13.73 52.40 -5.91
N TRP A 548 -13.23 53.62 -5.73
CA TRP A 548 -12.10 53.96 -4.87
C TRP A 548 -12.60 54.65 -3.59
N LEU A 549 -12.09 54.18 -2.45
CA LEU A 549 -12.57 54.49 -1.11
C LEU A 549 -11.64 55.43 -0.33
N ARG A 550 -10.41 55.66 -0.81
CA ARG A 550 -9.41 56.49 -0.11
C ARG A 550 -9.39 57.92 -0.65
N THR A 551 -8.87 58.83 0.17
CA THR A 551 -8.72 60.25 -0.17
C THR A 551 -7.49 60.56 -1.02
N GLU A 552 -6.57 59.61 -1.16
CA GLU A 552 -5.39 59.71 -2.04
C GLU A 552 -5.82 59.69 -3.51
N ALA A 553 -5.14 60.49 -4.33
CA ALA A 553 -5.44 60.62 -5.75
C ALA A 553 -5.07 59.33 -6.50
N VAL A 554 -6.08 58.62 -7.00
CA VAL A 554 -5.95 57.53 -7.96
C VAL A 554 -6.17 58.07 -9.37
N HIS A 555 -5.33 57.66 -10.33
CA HIS A 555 -5.39 58.13 -11.71
C HIS A 555 -5.99 57.06 -12.63
N THR A 556 -5.49 55.84 -12.55
CA THR A 556 -5.89 54.74 -13.43
C THR A 556 -6.07 53.44 -12.63
N VAL A 557 -6.78 52.50 -13.23
CA VAL A 557 -6.85 51.10 -12.80
C VAL A 557 -6.42 50.18 -13.93
N ARG A 558 -5.83 49.02 -13.62
CA ARG A 558 -5.54 47.97 -14.61
C ARG A 558 -5.77 46.60 -14.03
N LEU A 559 -6.08 45.63 -14.90
CA LEU A 559 -6.02 44.22 -14.52
C LEU A 559 -4.59 43.69 -14.64
N VAL A 560 -4.25 42.72 -13.82
CA VAL A 560 -3.08 41.84 -13.97
C VAL A 560 -3.63 40.43 -14.09
N VAL A 561 -3.41 39.80 -15.23
CA VAL A 561 -3.89 38.44 -15.52
C VAL A 561 -2.68 37.53 -15.65
N ASP A 562 -2.55 36.55 -14.76
CA ASP A 562 -1.44 35.61 -14.65
C ASP A 562 -0.06 36.31 -14.70
N GLY A 563 0.05 37.39 -13.91
CA GLY A 563 1.26 38.21 -13.80
C GLY A 563 1.47 39.21 -14.94
N GLN A 564 0.62 39.23 -15.96
CA GLN A 564 0.72 40.17 -17.09
C GLN A 564 -0.20 41.38 -16.88
N PRO A 565 0.36 42.59 -16.68
CA PRO A 565 -0.44 43.80 -16.58
C PRO A 565 -1.11 44.14 -17.92
N THR A 566 -2.37 44.53 -17.84
CA THR A 566 -3.20 44.94 -18.99
C THR A 566 -3.20 46.46 -19.14
N GLN A 567 -3.88 46.95 -20.18
CA GLN A 567 -4.05 48.38 -20.41
C GLN A 567 -4.73 49.08 -19.22
N GLU A 568 -4.17 50.23 -18.83
CA GLU A 568 -4.71 51.14 -17.83
C GLU A 568 -5.97 51.88 -18.33
N VAL A 569 -6.93 52.04 -17.44
CA VAL A 569 -8.19 52.76 -17.67
C VAL A 569 -8.34 53.87 -16.64
N ALA A 570 -8.69 55.07 -17.09
CA ALA A 570 -8.89 56.21 -16.20
C ALA A 570 -10.07 56.00 -15.25
N VAL A 571 -9.93 56.45 -14.00
CA VAL A 571 -11.05 56.53 -13.06
C VAL A 571 -11.94 57.74 -13.38
N THR A 572 -13.20 57.70 -12.97
CA THR A 572 -14.17 58.79 -13.13
C THR A 572 -14.63 59.27 -11.76
N THR A 573 -14.69 60.59 -11.55
CA THR A 573 -15.19 61.18 -10.31
C THR A 573 -16.61 61.72 -10.52
N ASP A 574 -17.53 61.38 -9.63
CA ASP A 574 -18.89 61.93 -9.65
C ASP A 574 -18.97 63.35 -9.04
N ALA A 575 -20.15 63.96 -9.11
CA ALA A 575 -20.39 65.31 -8.59
C ALA A 575 -20.22 65.44 -7.06
N ASN A 576 -20.19 64.34 -6.32
CA ASN A 576 -20.03 64.28 -4.87
C ASN A 576 -18.59 63.95 -4.45
N GLY A 577 -17.68 63.81 -5.41
CA GLY A 577 -16.28 63.47 -5.16
C GLY A 577 -16.01 61.97 -4.98
N ALA A 578 -16.99 61.11 -5.22
CA ALA A 578 -16.79 59.66 -5.21
C ALA A 578 -16.15 59.20 -6.53
N VAL A 579 -15.12 58.36 -6.42
CA VAL A 579 -14.32 57.91 -7.56
C VAL A 579 -14.72 56.49 -7.94
N TYR A 580 -15.03 56.27 -9.22
CA TYR A 580 -15.52 55.02 -9.80
C TYR A 580 -14.65 54.58 -10.97
N PHE A 581 -14.70 53.29 -11.30
CA PHE A 581 -14.13 52.76 -12.54
C PHE A 581 -15.09 51.77 -13.19
N ARG A 582 -14.99 51.70 -14.52
CA ARG A 582 -15.64 50.69 -15.35
C ARG A 582 -14.59 50.12 -16.30
N TYR A 583 -14.20 48.88 -16.09
CA TYR A 583 -13.14 48.22 -16.83
C TYR A 583 -13.73 47.22 -17.83
N TYR A 584 -13.49 47.39 -19.13
CA TYR A 584 -13.92 46.40 -20.13
C TYR A 584 -13.04 45.15 -20.03
N ILE A 585 -13.65 44.04 -19.58
CA ILE A 585 -12.98 42.79 -19.19
C ILE A 585 -13.32 41.62 -20.12
N LYS A 586 -14.36 41.77 -20.96
CA LYS A 586 -14.75 40.75 -21.95
C LYS A 586 -13.54 40.26 -22.74
N ASP A 587 -13.41 38.94 -22.88
CA ASP A 587 -12.35 38.25 -23.63
C ASP A 587 -10.91 38.48 -23.12
N LYS A 588 -10.72 39.23 -22.02
CA LYS A 588 -9.41 39.42 -21.36
C LYS A 588 -9.16 38.41 -20.24
N VAL A 589 -10.20 37.70 -19.81
CA VAL A 589 -10.18 36.72 -18.73
C VAL A 589 -10.95 35.47 -19.15
N ALA A 590 -10.31 34.32 -18.99
CA ALA A 590 -10.80 32.98 -19.20
C ALA A 590 -10.98 32.26 -17.86
N VAL A 591 -11.81 31.20 -17.86
CA VAL A 591 -12.05 30.35 -16.68
C VAL A 591 -10.78 29.62 -16.23
N SER A 592 -9.78 29.49 -17.11
CA SER A 592 -8.49 28.86 -16.82
C SER A 592 -7.43 29.82 -16.26
N ASN A 593 -7.71 31.12 -16.13
CA ASN A 593 -6.74 32.05 -15.54
C ASN A 593 -6.67 31.83 -14.03
N GLU A 594 -5.45 31.72 -13.49
CA GLU A 594 -5.20 31.36 -12.10
C GLU A 594 -5.15 32.59 -11.18
N ASP A 595 -4.69 33.74 -11.70
CA ASP A 595 -4.53 34.98 -10.95
C ASP A 595 -5.03 36.21 -11.73
N VAL A 596 -6.21 36.71 -11.37
CA VAL A 596 -6.78 37.95 -11.90
C VAL A 596 -6.81 38.99 -10.79
N ARG A 597 -6.00 40.04 -10.92
CA ARG A 597 -5.94 41.14 -9.95
C ARG A 597 -6.33 42.45 -10.59
N LEU A 598 -6.87 43.36 -9.80
CA LEU A 598 -7.14 44.74 -10.16
C LEU A 598 -6.22 45.63 -9.32
N GLN A 599 -5.41 46.43 -10.00
CA GLN A 599 -4.49 47.40 -9.38
C GLN A 599 -5.05 48.82 -9.53
N ALA A 600 -5.02 49.58 -8.44
CA ALA A 600 -5.25 51.02 -8.43
C ALA A 600 -3.90 51.74 -8.47
N LEU A 601 -3.76 52.70 -9.40
CA LEU A 601 -2.48 53.33 -9.72
C LEU A 601 -2.50 54.82 -9.45
N GLY A 602 -1.46 55.30 -8.77
CA GLY A 602 -1.20 56.69 -8.42
C GLY A 602 -0.34 57.41 -9.47
N GLU A 603 0.23 58.55 -9.08
CA GLU A 603 1.17 59.28 -9.95
C GLU A 603 2.42 58.41 -10.22
N LYS A 604 2.97 58.52 -11.43
CA LYS A 604 4.19 57.78 -11.81
C LYS A 604 5.41 58.34 -11.07
N ASP A 605 6.30 57.45 -10.67
CA ASP A 605 7.61 57.87 -10.15
C ASP A 605 8.46 58.45 -11.29
N LYS A 606 8.93 59.69 -11.11
CA LYS A 606 9.74 60.41 -12.11
C LYS A 606 11.10 59.75 -12.38
N ALA A 607 11.57 58.87 -11.49
CA ALA A 607 12.84 58.16 -11.64
C ALA A 607 12.72 56.86 -12.45
N THR A 608 11.58 56.17 -12.37
CA THR A 608 11.39 54.83 -12.99
C THR A 608 10.36 54.81 -14.12
N ASP A 609 9.57 55.88 -14.29
CA ASP A 609 8.42 55.96 -15.20
C ASP A 609 7.33 54.87 -14.94
N GLU A 610 7.40 54.22 -13.77
CA GLU A 610 6.43 53.23 -13.32
C GLU A 610 5.35 53.88 -12.42
N PRO A 611 4.07 53.51 -12.60
CA PRO A 611 2.99 53.98 -11.73
C PRO A 611 3.11 53.40 -10.32
N VAL A 612 2.95 54.24 -9.30
CA VAL A 612 2.89 53.78 -7.90
C VAL A 612 1.60 52.98 -7.69
N ILE A 613 1.73 51.71 -7.28
CA ILE A 613 0.57 50.89 -6.90
C ILE A 613 0.04 51.39 -5.55
N LEU A 614 -1.19 51.90 -5.53
CA LEU A 614 -1.85 52.43 -4.34
C LEU A 614 -2.63 51.36 -3.58
N ASP A 615 -3.22 50.42 -4.32
CA ASP A 615 -3.93 49.25 -3.80
C ASP A 615 -4.03 48.15 -4.87
N GLU A 616 -4.21 46.91 -4.44
CA GLU A 616 -4.40 45.75 -5.31
C GLU A 616 -5.40 44.78 -4.68
N ILE A 617 -6.41 44.37 -5.45
CA ILE A 617 -7.39 43.36 -5.02
C ILE A 617 -7.49 42.23 -6.04
N ARG A 618 -7.79 41.02 -5.58
CA ARG A 618 -8.09 39.88 -6.47
C ARG A 618 -9.54 39.96 -6.95
N ILE A 619 -9.78 39.60 -8.21
CA ILE A 619 -11.13 39.55 -8.80
C ILE A 619 -11.52 38.09 -9.03
N PRO A 620 -12.51 37.54 -8.30
CA PRO A 620 -12.99 36.18 -8.53
C PRO A 620 -13.76 36.09 -9.85
N VAL A 621 -13.50 35.04 -10.64
CA VAL A 621 -14.16 34.79 -11.93
C VAL A 621 -15.27 33.76 -11.72
N LEU A 622 -16.52 34.21 -11.60
CA LEU A 622 -17.66 33.32 -11.30
C LEU A 622 -18.14 32.57 -12.54
N GLN A 623 -18.34 31.25 -12.43
CA GLN A 623 -18.87 30.43 -13.51
C GLN A 623 -20.42 30.34 -13.45
N LYS A 624 -21.07 30.60 -14.60
CA LYS A 624 -22.53 30.50 -14.73
C LYS A 624 -23.01 29.04 -14.69
N GLN A 625 -24.14 28.77 -14.01
CA GLN A 625 -24.76 27.43 -13.88
C GLN A 625 -23.89 26.35 -13.21
N GLN A 626 -22.81 26.75 -12.56
CA GLN A 626 -21.92 25.83 -11.85
C GLN A 626 -22.61 25.13 -10.67
N LEU A 627 -23.58 25.79 -10.06
CA LEU A 627 -24.46 25.26 -9.02
C LEU A 627 -25.92 25.34 -9.46
N SER A 628 -26.70 24.33 -9.10
CA SER A 628 -28.16 24.31 -9.26
C SER A 628 -28.82 23.51 -8.13
N SER A 629 -30.08 23.79 -7.85
CA SER A 629 -30.92 23.00 -6.95
C SER A 629 -32.38 23.13 -7.36
N TYR A 630 -33.21 22.26 -6.80
CA TYR A 630 -34.66 22.39 -6.89
C TYR A 630 -35.23 23.23 -5.77
N SER A 631 -36.56 23.34 -5.76
CA SER A 631 -37.28 24.01 -4.69
C SER A 631 -37.20 23.25 -3.37
N TYR A 632 -37.24 23.99 -2.27
CA TYR A 632 -37.28 23.45 -0.90
C TYR A 632 -38.35 24.16 -0.07
N HIS A 633 -38.91 23.51 0.94
CA HIS A 633 -39.76 24.11 1.96
C HIS A 633 -38.96 24.61 3.15
N LEU A 634 -39.47 25.60 3.88
CA LEU A 634 -38.75 26.17 5.04
C LEU A 634 -38.59 25.15 6.19
N GLU A 635 -39.47 24.16 6.24
CA GLU A 635 -39.42 23.01 7.15
C GLU A 635 -38.46 21.90 6.70
N ASP A 636 -37.95 21.94 5.47
CA ASP A 636 -36.99 20.93 4.98
C ASP A 636 -35.68 21.01 5.76
N THR A 637 -35.07 19.86 5.97
CA THR A 637 -33.77 19.77 6.66
C THR A 637 -32.59 19.85 5.70
N SER A 638 -32.78 19.54 4.41
CA SER A 638 -31.76 19.60 3.37
C SER A 638 -32.37 19.74 1.97
N VAL A 639 -31.60 20.28 1.02
CA VAL A 639 -31.94 20.39 -0.41
C VAL A 639 -30.82 19.78 -1.27
N LEU A 640 -31.16 19.05 -2.32
CA LEU A 640 -30.15 18.51 -3.24
C LEU A 640 -29.55 19.62 -4.10
N VAL A 641 -28.26 19.88 -3.93
CA VAL A 641 -27.45 20.80 -4.73
C VAL A 641 -26.63 20.00 -5.73
N ARG A 642 -26.72 20.35 -7.01
CA ARG A 642 -25.91 19.78 -8.08
C ARG A 642 -24.87 20.75 -8.61
N MET A 643 -23.77 20.15 -9.05
CA MET A 643 -22.61 20.83 -9.59
C MET A 643 -22.34 20.33 -11.01
N SER A 644 -22.00 21.26 -11.90
CA SER A 644 -21.72 20.95 -13.31
C SER A 644 -20.42 20.12 -13.48
N GLU A 645 -20.08 19.75 -14.72
CA GLU A 645 -18.87 18.97 -15.07
C GLU A 645 -17.56 19.60 -14.57
N ASN A 646 -17.53 20.91 -14.32
CA ASN A 646 -16.40 21.62 -13.72
C ASN A 646 -16.38 21.52 -12.18
N ARG A 647 -17.06 20.53 -11.59
CA ARG A 647 -17.08 20.24 -10.14
C ARG A 647 -15.69 20.26 -9.49
N GLN A 648 -14.65 19.89 -10.22
CA GLN A 648 -13.26 19.90 -9.73
C GLN A 648 -12.80 21.28 -9.21
N LEU A 649 -13.44 22.36 -9.67
CA LEU A 649 -13.17 23.72 -9.20
C LEU A 649 -13.86 24.06 -7.86
N VAL A 650 -14.69 23.17 -7.28
CA VAL A 650 -15.48 23.45 -6.06
C VAL A 650 -15.03 22.56 -4.91
N HIS A 651 -14.41 23.16 -3.90
CA HIS A 651 -13.95 22.50 -2.68
C HIS A 651 -14.86 22.70 -1.48
N ALA A 652 -15.62 23.79 -1.40
CA ALA A 652 -16.55 24.01 -0.32
C ALA A 652 -17.83 24.70 -0.79
N LEU A 653 -18.93 24.43 -0.09
CA LEU A 653 -20.18 25.17 -0.23
C LEU A 653 -20.44 25.92 1.06
N HIS A 654 -20.62 27.23 0.99
CA HIS A 654 -20.95 28.09 2.12
C HIS A 654 -22.39 28.55 2.01
N SER A 655 -23.13 28.41 3.10
CA SER A 655 -24.50 28.89 3.21
C SER A 655 -24.48 30.30 3.77
N VAL A 656 -25.02 31.26 3.02
CA VAL A 656 -25.11 32.67 3.40
C VAL A 656 -26.56 33.09 3.46
N VAL A 657 -26.98 33.56 4.63
CA VAL A 657 -28.32 34.09 4.88
C VAL A 657 -28.21 35.57 5.20
N ASP A 658 -28.88 36.41 4.42
CA ASP A 658 -28.91 37.87 4.59
C ASP A 658 -27.49 38.48 4.73
N GLY A 659 -26.56 37.99 3.90
CA GLY A 659 -25.17 38.44 3.85
C GLY A 659 -24.24 37.86 4.93
N LYS A 660 -24.72 36.96 5.80
CA LYS A 660 -23.90 36.30 6.83
C LYS A 660 -23.76 34.81 6.55
N GLN A 661 -22.53 34.30 6.59
CA GLN A 661 -22.27 32.87 6.53
C GLN A 661 -22.79 32.18 7.79
N VAL A 662 -23.66 31.18 7.61
CA VAL A 662 -24.29 30.41 8.69
C VAL A 662 -23.88 28.95 8.72
N ALA A 663 -23.39 28.40 7.60
CA ALA A 663 -22.87 27.04 7.52
C ALA A 663 -21.82 26.92 6.40
N ALA A 664 -20.96 25.91 6.49
CA ALA A 664 -20.02 25.55 5.42
C ALA A 664 -19.85 24.02 5.37
N THR A 665 -19.74 23.48 4.16
CA THR A 665 -19.46 22.07 3.92
C THR A 665 -18.26 21.95 3.02
N VAL A 666 -17.20 21.30 3.52
CA VAL A 666 -16.01 20.96 2.74
C VAL A 666 -16.28 19.69 1.96
N LEU A 667 -15.82 19.68 0.71
CA LEU A 667 -16.08 18.67 -0.29
C LEU A 667 -14.76 17.99 -0.60
N ALA A 668 -14.69 16.68 -0.34
CA ALA A 668 -13.48 15.92 -0.53
C ALA A 668 -13.10 15.86 -2.02
N SER A 669 -11.82 16.13 -2.33
CA SER A 669 -11.28 16.26 -3.69
C SER A 669 -11.36 14.98 -4.53
N ASN A 670 -11.53 13.82 -3.89
CA ASN A 670 -11.66 12.51 -4.51
C ASN A 670 -13.12 12.10 -4.77
N THR A 671 -14.09 12.96 -4.47
CA THR A 671 -15.49 12.64 -4.67
C THR A 671 -15.93 13.09 -6.06
N SER A 672 -16.30 12.14 -6.93
CA SER A 672 -17.04 12.39 -8.18
C SER A 672 -18.48 12.87 -7.91
N VAL A 673 -18.76 13.29 -6.68
CA VAL A 673 -20.07 13.69 -6.19
C VAL A 673 -20.41 15.02 -6.85
N THR A 674 -21.17 14.92 -7.93
CA THR A 674 -21.79 16.04 -8.66
C THR A 674 -23.11 16.47 -8.02
N SER A 675 -23.60 15.77 -6.99
CA SER A 675 -24.88 16.02 -6.32
C SER A 675 -24.80 15.74 -4.82
N LEU A 676 -25.23 16.65 -3.95
CA LEU A 676 -25.20 16.46 -2.49
C LEU A 676 -26.42 17.07 -1.80
N ASN A 677 -26.92 16.42 -0.74
CA ASN A 677 -27.95 16.99 0.13
C ASN A 677 -27.31 18.06 1.03
N TYR A 678 -27.61 19.32 0.75
CA TYR A 678 -27.06 20.47 1.44
C TYR A 678 -28.05 20.97 2.49
N PRO A 679 -27.64 21.18 3.75
CA PRO A 679 -28.56 21.52 4.83
C PRO A 679 -29.25 22.87 4.58
N VAL A 680 -30.56 22.90 4.81
CA VAL A 680 -31.33 24.15 4.80
C VAL A 680 -31.11 24.88 6.12
N PRO A 681 -30.71 26.16 6.12
CA PRO A 681 -30.49 26.93 7.34
C PRO A 681 -31.75 27.04 8.22
N ARG A 682 -31.60 26.79 9.53
CA ARG A 682 -32.71 26.91 10.49
C ARG A 682 -33.10 28.37 10.72
N GLY A 683 -34.39 28.63 10.90
CA GLY A 683 -34.91 29.94 11.32
C GLY A 683 -35.07 30.97 10.19
N MET A 684 -35.02 30.56 8.93
CA MET A 684 -35.29 31.43 7.79
C MET A 684 -36.77 31.85 7.73
N THR A 685 -37.02 33.07 7.25
CA THR A 685 -38.37 33.56 6.94
C THR A 685 -38.58 33.62 5.43
N ARG A 686 -39.83 33.79 4.97
CA ARG A 686 -40.12 33.99 3.53
C ARG A 686 -39.48 35.24 2.91
N GLN A 687 -38.93 36.14 3.73
CA GLN A 687 -38.21 37.35 3.28
C GLN A 687 -36.69 37.20 3.32
N SER A 688 -36.18 36.12 3.92
CA SER A 688 -34.74 35.86 4.02
C SER A 688 -34.16 35.57 2.65
N THR A 689 -32.96 36.09 2.39
CA THR A 689 -32.18 35.81 1.18
C THR A 689 -31.15 34.73 1.47
N TRP A 690 -31.33 33.54 0.89
CA TRP A 690 -30.40 32.43 1.03
C TRP A 690 -29.60 32.23 -0.26
N VAL A 691 -28.28 32.25 -0.13
CA VAL A 691 -27.33 31.99 -1.20
C VAL A 691 -26.37 30.90 -0.77
N ILE A 692 -26.11 29.95 -1.65
CA ILE A 692 -25.05 28.97 -1.55
C ILE A 692 -23.88 29.46 -2.39
N GLU A 693 -22.75 29.70 -1.74
CA GLU A 693 -21.51 30.15 -2.35
C GLU A 693 -20.58 28.93 -2.53
N ALA A 694 -20.26 28.59 -3.77
CA ALA A 694 -19.21 27.62 -4.06
C ALA A 694 -17.85 28.30 -3.96
N ARG A 695 -16.96 27.63 -3.25
CA ARG A 695 -15.57 28.03 -3.10
C ARG A 695 -14.65 26.97 -3.65
N ASP A 696 -13.57 27.40 -4.28
CA ASP A 696 -12.50 26.49 -4.72
C ASP A 696 -11.64 26.03 -3.54
N ILE A 697 -10.61 25.23 -3.86
CA ILE A 697 -9.66 24.70 -2.87
C ILE A 697 -8.85 25.80 -2.16
N TYR A 698 -8.90 27.02 -2.68
CA TYR A 698 -8.20 28.20 -2.20
C TYR A 698 -9.11 29.10 -1.33
N GLY A 699 -10.42 28.88 -1.36
CA GLY A 699 -11.42 29.62 -0.58
C GLY A 699 -12.08 30.76 -1.36
N ASP A 700 -11.72 30.95 -2.63
CA ASP A 700 -12.26 32.01 -3.50
C ASP A 700 -13.63 31.63 -4.02
N PHE A 701 -14.43 32.65 -4.33
CA PHE A 701 -15.73 32.45 -4.96
C PHE A 701 -15.58 31.94 -6.39
N VAL A 702 -16.14 30.77 -6.66
CA VAL A 702 -16.23 30.22 -8.03
C VAL A 702 -17.65 30.20 -8.57
N ALA A 703 -18.66 30.16 -7.69
CA ALA A 703 -20.06 30.33 -8.09
C ALA A 703 -20.95 30.75 -6.91
N LYS A 704 -22.11 31.32 -7.23
CA LYS A 704 -23.19 31.62 -6.28
C LYS A 704 -24.52 31.11 -6.83
N TRP A 705 -25.35 30.53 -5.97
CA TRP A 705 -26.66 30.01 -6.34
C TRP A 705 -27.69 30.27 -5.24
N ALA A 706 -28.89 30.71 -5.62
CA ALA A 706 -30.02 30.91 -4.71
C ALA A 706 -31.04 29.78 -4.91
N PRO A 707 -31.17 28.83 -3.96
CA PRO A 707 -32.17 27.78 -4.04
C PRO A 707 -33.60 28.35 -4.13
N PRO A 708 -34.44 27.87 -5.05
CA PRO A 708 -35.85 28.27 -5.12
C PRO A 708 -36.61 27.85 -3.85
N VAL A 709 -37.54 28.65 -3.36
CA VAL A 709 -38.40 28.28 -2.20
C VAL A 709 -39.78 27.80 -2.68
N SER A 710 -40.23 26.64 -2.20
CA SER A 710 -41.57 26.09 -2.42
C SER A 710 -42.62 26.93 -1.69
N THR A 711 -43.84 26.97 -2.23
CA THR A 711 -44.89 27.89 -1.75
C THR A 711 -46.18 27.19 -1.29
N ALA A 712 -46.32 25.88 -1.52
CA ALA A 712 -47.47 25.06 -1.09
C ALA A 712 -47.11 23.57 -0.98
N GLU A 713 -47.80 22.81 -0.12
CA GLU A 713 -47.76 21.33 -0.11
C GLU A 713 -48.80 20.75 -1.09
N ILE A 714 -48.36 19.89 -2.00
CA ILE A 714 -49.14 19.30 -3.10
C ILE A 714 -49.08 17.77 -3.06
N TRP A 715 -47.92 17.15 -2.79
CA TRP A 715 -47.76 15.69 -2.80
C TRP A 715 -48.23 15.02 -1.50
N THR A 716 -48.80 13.81 -1.57
CA THR A 716 -49.42 13.14 -0.38
C THR A 716 -48.75 11.85 0.05
N ASN A 717 -47.87 11.27 -0.77
CA ASN A 717 -47.06 10.11 -0.43
C ASN A 717 -45.73 10.12 -1.20
N VAL A 718 -44.77 9.31 -0.73
CA VAL A 718 -43.45 9.18 -1.36
C VAL A 718 -43.16 7.69 -1.61
N PRO A 719 -43.45 7.17 -2.82
CA PRO A 719 -43.19 5.78 -3.14
C PRO A 719 -41.69 5.52 -3.40
N THR A 720 -41.21 4.29 -3.15
CA THR A 720 -39.86 3.84 -3.51
C THR A 720 -39.86 3.11 -4.86
N TYR A 721 -38.91 3.42 -5.73
CA TYR A 721 -38.66 2.71 -6.98
C TYR A 721 -37.68 1.55 -6.77
N LEU A 722 -38.09 0.32 -7.07
CA LEU A 722 -37.24 -0.88 -6.97
C LEU A 722 -36.59 -1.16 -8.33
N LEU A 723 -35.27 -0.95 -8.42
CA LEU A 723 -34.53 -0.90 -9.68
C LEU A 723 -34.49 -2.27 -10.40
N ASP A 724 -34.31 -3.34 -9.64
CA ASP A 724 -34.26 -4.71 -10.13
C ASP A 724 -35.65 -5.28 -10.45
N ALA A 725 -36.69 -4.81 -9.75
CA ALA A 725 -38.08 -5.21 -10.02
C ALA A 725 -38.74 -4.40 -11.16
N LYS A 726 -38.20 -3.22 -11.51
CA LYS A 726 -38.68 -2.33 -12.59
C LYS A 726 -40.20 -2.06 -12.53
N THR A 727 -40.70 -1.61 -11.39
CA THR A 727 -42.14 -1.39 -11.13
C THR A 727 -42.67 -0.06 -11.69
N VAL A 728 -43.96 0.03 -12.03
CA VAL A 728 -44.63 1.32 -12.31
C VAL A 728 -45.14 1.91 -10.99
N LEU A 729 -44.85 3.18 -10.71
CA LEU A 729 -45.22 3.82 -9.44
C LEU A 729 -46.52 4.63 -9.57
N ALA A 730 -47.23 4.79 -8.45
CA ALA A 730 -48.35 5.71 -8.32
C ALA A 730 -48.10 6.67 -7.15
N ILE A 731 -48.08 7.97 -7.43
CA ILE A 731 -47.91 9.03 -6.44
C ILE A 731 -49.20 9.83 -6.28
N GLY A 732 -49.60 10.11 -5.06
CA GLY A 732 -50.79 10.90 -4.72
C GLY A 732 -50.49 12.39 -4.62
N TYR A 733 -51.45 13.22 -5.00
CA TYR A 733 -51.37 14.68 -4.91
C TYR A 733 -52.73 15.35 -4.64
N TYR A 734 -52.70 16.58 -4.15
CA TYR A 734 -53.87 17.46 -3.97
C TYR A 734 -54.13 18.31 -5.23
N GLY A 735 -55.30 18.12 -5.85
CA GLY A 735 -55.73 18.86 -7.05
C GLY A 735 -56.13 20.33 -6.80
N GLY A 736 -56.19 21.14 -7.87
CA GLY A 736 -56.77 22.48 -7.86
C GLY A 736 -55.82 23.69 -7.79
N LYS A 737 -54.52 23.50 -7.54
CA LYS A 737 -53.49 24.58 -7.61
C LYS A 737 -52.37 24.30 -8.60
N MET A 738 -52.03 23.03 -8.79
CA MET A 738 -51.00 22.58 -9.74
C MET A 738 -51.53 22.69 -11.18
N GLN A 739 -50.79 23.39 -12.05
CA GLN A 739 -51.10 23.49 -13.48
C GLN A 739 -50.35 22.42 -14.27
N SER A 740 -49.09 22.19 -13.93
CA SER A 740 -48.28 21.14 -14.54
C SER A 740 -47.37 20.48 -13.53
N ALA A 741 -46.96 19.25 -13.84
CA ALA A 741 -45.96 18.51 -13.09
C ALA A 741 -44.82 18.11 -14.04
N GLN A 742 -43.58 18.37 -13.66
CA GLN A 742 -42.41 17.89 -14.37
C GLN A 742 -41.86 16.66 -13.66
N ILE A 743 -41.59 15.60 -14.41
CA ILE A 743 -40.83 14.44 -13.95
C ILE A 743 -39.41 14.67 -14.42
N LEU A 744 -38.49 14.75 -13.48
CA LEU A 744 -37.09 14.98 -13.74
C LEU A 744 -36.29 13.77 -13.30
N VAL A 745 -35.39 13.33 -14.17
CA VAL A 745 -34.36 12.35 -13.82
C VAL A 745 -33.02 13.02 -14.06
N ASN A 746 -32.21 13.11 -13.01
CA ASN A 746 -30.93 13.79 -13.08
C ASN A 746 -30.99 15.23 -13.60
N GLN A 747 -32.01 16.00 -13.18
CA GLN A 747 -32.32 17.36 -13.66
C GLN A 747 -32.75 17.49 -15.11
N ALA A 748 -32.69 16.41 -15.89
CA ALA A 748 -33.32 16.39 -17.20
C ALA A 748 -34.84 16.23 -17.01
N VAL A 749 -35.61 17.20 -17.52
CA VAL A 749 -37.06 17.06 -17.65
C VAL A 749 -37.31 15.96 -18.68
N ILE A 750 -37.71 14.78 -18.21
CA ILE A 750 -38.00 13.64 -19.09
C ILE A 750 -39.47 13.63 -19.53
N ALA A 751 -40.36 14.22 -18.71
CA ALA A 751 -41.77 14.38 -19.04
C ALA A 751 -42.34 15.62 -18.34
N THR A 752 -43.27 16.30 -19.03
CA THR A 752 -44.12 17.33 -18.42
C THR A 752 -45.57 16.91 -18.58
N VAL A 753 -46.25 16.70 -17.46
CA VAL A 753 -47.68 16.40 -17.39
C VAL A 753 -48.42 17.72 -17.26
N SER A 754 -49.37 17.98 -18.16
CA SER A 754 -50.13 19.23 -18.20
C SER A 754 -51.55 18.98 -18.71
N GLY A 755 -52.45 19.93 -18.48
CA GLY A 755 -53.80 19.92 -19.08
C GLY A 755 -54.77 18.93 -18.41
N PRO A 756 -55.68 18.28 -19.18
CA PRO A 756 -56.80 17.48 -18.62
C PRO A 756 -56.36 16.19 -17.90
N SER A 757 -55.09 15.81 -18.00
CA SER A 757 -54.50 14.68 -17.27
C SER A 757 -54.29 14.95 -15.77
N LEU A 758 -54.43 16.21 -15.33
CA LEU A 758 -54.38 16.61 -13.93
C LEU A 758 -55.77 17.00 -13.44
N VAL A 759 -56.13 16.57 -12.23
CA VAL A 759 -57.43 16.86 -11.63
C VAL A 759 -57.48 18.32 -11.20
N GLN A 760 -58.32 19.11 -11.88
CA GLN A 760 -58.45 20.57 -11.68
C GLN A 760 -59.34 20.94 -10.47
N THR A 761 -60.04 19.97 -9.88
CA THR A 761 -60.88 20.16 -8.68
C THR A 761 -60.10 19.85 -7.39
N PRO A 762 -60.38 20.55 -6.27
CA PRO A 762 -59.79 20.24 -4.97
C PRO A 762 -60.12 18.80 -4.52
N GLY A 763 -59.10 17.98 -4.24
CA GLY A 763 -59.25 16.60 -3.79
C GLY A 763 -57.99 15.74 -3.96
N LEU A 764 -58.00 14.52 -3.40
CA LEU A 764 -56.92 13.54 -3.58
C LEU A 764 -56.99 12.90 -4.97
N ALA A 765 -55.89 12.93 -5.71
CA ALA A 765 -55.72 12.28 -6.99
C ALA A 765 -54.38 11.51 -7.03
N SER A 766 -54.16 10.71 -8.07
CA SER A 766 -52.88 10.01 -8.27
C SER A 766 -52.33 10.21 -9.68
N LEU A 767 -51.00 10.15 -9.78
CA LEU A 767 -50.22 10.24 -10.99
C LEU A 767 -49.38 8.95 -11.13
N SER A 768 -49.47 8.29 -12.27
CA SER A 768 -48.65 7.10 -12.57
C SER A 768 -47.33 7.50 -13.22
N LEU A 769 -46.23 6.90 -12.74
CA LEU A 769 -44.87 7.12 -13.24
C LEU A 769 -44.27 5.84 -13.79
N ASP A 770 -43.90 5.87 -15.08
CA ASP A 770 -43.09 4.83 -15.71
C ASP A 770 -41.65 5.30 -15.85
N LEU A 771 -40.79 4.82 -14.95
CA LEU A 771 -39.38 5.22 -14.87
C LEU A 771 -38.43 4.20 -15.53
N ARG A 772 -38.95 3.09 -16.06
CA ARG A 772 -38.17 1.90 -16.46
C ARG A 772 -37.12 2.16 -17.55
N LYS A 773 -37.35 3.17 -18.39
CA LYS A 773 -36.43 3.56 -19.48
C LYS A 773 -35.48 4.70 -19.10
N HIS A 774 -35.73 5.35 -17.97
CA HIS A 774 -35.07 6.61 -17.60
C HIS A 774 -34.19 6.46 -16.37
N VAL A 775 -34.53 5.55 -15.46
CA VAL A 775 -33.72 5.18 -14.30
C VAL A 775 -32.95 3.91 -14.63
N GLN A 776 -31.64 4.00 -14.60
CA GLN A 776 -30.70 2.93 -14.91
C GLN A 776 -29.91 2.48 -13.68
N THR A 777 -29.70 3.36 -12.71
CA THR A 777 -28.88 3.10 -11.52
C THR A 777 -29.54 3.63 -10.25
N VAL A 778 -29.13 3.12 -9.08
CA VAL A 778 -29.55 3.67 -7.78
C VAL A 778 -29.01 5.07 -7.50
N HIS A 779 -28.06 5.54 -8.29
CA HIS A 779 -27.50 6.89 -8.20
C HIS A 779 -28.28 7.91 -9.03
N ASP A 780 -29.18 7.45 -9.90
CA ASP A 780 -30.11 8.36 -10.56
C ASP A 780 -31.01 8.99 -9.50
N HIS A 781 -31.35 10.25 -9.70
CA HIS A 781 -32.26 10.95 -8.81
C HIS A 781 -33.50 11.38 -9.59
N VAL A 782 -34.63 10.92 -9.07
CA VAL A 782 -35.94 11.13 -9.66
C VAL A 782 -36.69 12.12 -8.78
N GLN A 783 -37.14 13.22 -9.38
CA GLN A 783 -37.94 14.22 -8.70
C GLN A 783 -39.19 14.53 -9.51
N LEU A 784 -40.28 14.82 -8.80
CA LEU A 784 -41.42 15.54 -9.37
C LEU A 784 -41.46 16.98 -8.87
N LEU A 785 -41.66 17.90 -9.81
CA LEU A 785 -41.85 19.32 -9.55
C LEU A 785 -43.25 19.76 -9.97
N ALA A 786 -44.06 20.21 -9.01
CA ALA A 786 -45.35 20.81 -9.24
C ALA A 786 -45.18 22.31 -9.54
N LEU A 787 -45.84 22.79 -10.59
CA LEU A 787 -45.70 24.17 -11.06
C LEU A 787 -47.06 24.88 -11.07
N ASP A 788 -47.02 26.18 -10.78
CA ASP A 788 -48.17 27.07 -10.90
C ASP A 788 -48.41 27.55 -12.34
N ALA A 789 -49.41 28.42 -12.53
CA ALA A 789 -49.75 29.00 -13.82
C ALA A 789 -48.63 29.88 -14.43
N ASN A 790 -47.72 30.42 -13.61
CA ASN A 790 -46.58 31.24 -14.01
C ASN A 790 -45.28 30.41 -14.13
N LYS A 791 -45.38 29.08 -14.06
CA LYS A 791 -44.25 28.14 -14.05
C LYS A 791 -43.30 28.34 -12.86
N GLN A 792 -43.80 28.87 -11.75
CA GLN A 792 -43.07 28.94 -10.50
C GLN A 792 -43.25 27.64 -9.71
N PRO A 793 -42.22 27.18 -8.96
CA PRO A 793 -42.31 26.03 -8.09
C PRO A 793 -43.41 26.18 -7.03
N LEU A 794 -44.36 25.25 -7.02
CA LEU A 794 -45.33 25.10 -5.94
C LEU A 794 -44.78 24.16 -4.86
N ASP A 795 -44.39 22.97 -5.29
CA ASP A 795 -43.95 21.85 -4.45
C ASP A 795 -43.02 20.91 -5.23
N SER A 796 -42.20 20.14 -4.53
CA SER A 796 -41.34 19.11 -5.12
C SER A 796 -41.21 17.88 -4.21
N VAL A 797 -41.10 16.70 -4.81
CA VAL A 797 -40.90 15.43 -4.08
C VAL A 797 -39.89 14.52 -4.76
N ASP A 798 -39.00 13.94 -3.97
CA ASP A 798 -37.97 13.01 -4.42
C ASP A 798 -38.43 11.55 -4.27
N ILE A 799 -38.20 10.72 -5.27
CA ILE A 799 -38.54 9.29 -5.27
C ILE A 799 -37.26 8.48 -4.97
N PRO A 800 -37.18 7.76 -3.81
CA PRO A 800 -36.04 6.90 -3.50
C PRO A 800 -35.89 5.73 -4.46
N ILE A 801 -34.64 5.30 -4.75
CA ILE A 801 -34.34 4.20 -5.67
C ILE A 801 -33.49 3.15 -4.94
N LEU A 802 -33.99 1.91 -4.82
CA LEU A 802 -33.34 0.83 -4.06
C LEU A 802 -33.27 -0.47 -4.89
N TYR A 803 -32.39 -1.39 -4.48
CA TYR A 803 -32.44 -2.80 -4.89
C TYR A 803 -33.23 -3.65 -3.88
N THR A 804 -33.74 -4.81 -4.33
CA THR A 804 -34.12 -5.89 -3.42
C THR A 804 -32.88 -6.74 -3.04
N GLY A 805 -32.92 -7.43 -1.90
CA GLY A 805 -31.87 -8.42 -1.56
C GLY A 805 -31.42 -8.44 -0.10
N LEU A 806 -31.65 -7.36 0.67
CA LEU A 806 -31.39 -7.35 2.11
C LEU A 806 -32.61 -7.89 2.88
N THR A 807 -32.38 -8.90 3.72
CA THR A 807 -33.41 -9.48 4.59
C THR A 807 -32.84 -9.73 5.98
N LEU A 808 -33.62 -9.41 7.01
CA LEU A 808 -33.25 -9.65 8.41
C LEU A 808 -34.00 -10.89 8.91
N THR A 809 -33.26 -11.82 9.51
CA THR A 809 -33.78 -13.09 10.01
C THR A 809 -34.16 -12.97 11.49
N SER A 810 -33.34 -12.25 12.28
CA SER A 810 -33.52 -12.11 13.72
C SER A 810 -32.84 -10.84 14.23
N ALA A 811 -33.32 -10.32 15.37
CA ALA A 811 -32.63 -9.29 16.14
C ALA A 811 -32.93 -9.48 17.63
N HIS A 812 -31.88 -9.66 18.45
CA HIS A 812 -32.04 -9.95 19.87
C HIS A 812 -31.08 -9.18 20.76
N GLN A 813 -31.62 -8.62 21.85
CA GLN A 813 -30.85 -8.00 22.92
C GLN A 813 -30.04 -9.06 23.68
N GLN A 814 -28.76 -8.78 23.86
CA GLN A 814 -27.80 -9.62 24.57
C GLN A 814 -27.93 -9.44 26.10
N THR A 815 -27.11 -10.16 26.86
CA THR A 815 -27.05 -10.00 28.31
C THR A 815 -26.68 -8.57 28.72
N ASN A 816 -25.85 -7.87 27.93
CA ASN A 816 -25.70 -6.43 28.04
C ASN A 816 -26.91 -5.72 27.39
N PRO A 817 -27.71 -4.94 28.16
CA PRO A 817 -28.91 -4.29 27.62
C PRO A 817 -28.62 -3.25 26.52
N ALA A 818 -27.39 -2.75 26.42
CA ALA A 818 -26.98 -1.85 25.35
C ALA A 818 -26.70 -2.56 24.02
N GLN A 819 -26.56 -3.89 24.00
CA GLN A 819 -26.06 -4.64 22.84
C GLN A 819 -27.12 -5.55 22.25
N PHE A 820 -27.19 -5.55 20.92
CA PHE A 820 -28.12 -6.33 20.12
C PHE A 820 -27.34 -7.11 19.06
N LEU A 821 -27.78 -8.33 18.78
CA LEU A 821 -27.25 -9.16 17.71
C LEU A 821 -28.32 -9.25 16.62
N VAL A 822 -27.96 -8.92 15.39
CA VAL A 822 -28.86 -8.92 14.23
C VAL A 822 -28.30 -9.87 13.20
N GLU A 823 -29.12 -10.82 12.76
CA GLU A 823 -28.74 -11.80 11.75
C GLU A 823 -29.58 -11.61 10.50
N GLY A 824 -28.99 -11.87 9.33
CA GLY A 824 -29.69 -11.68 8.08
C GLY A 824 -29.02 -12.33 6.88
N ARG A 825 -29.69 -12.19 5.74
CA ARG A 825 -29.23 -12.62 4.42
C ARG A 825 -29.17 -11.41 3.51
N LEU A 826 -28.05 -11.29 2.79
CA LEU A 826 -27.81 -10.26 1.80
C LEU A 826 -27.58 -10.90 0.43
N ASP A 827 -28.46 -10.61 -0.52
CA ASP A 827 -28.37 -11.06 -1.91
C ASP A 827 -27.91 -9.92 -2.80
N LEU A 828 -26.70 -10.03 -3.36
CA LEU A 828 -26.11 -9.01 -4.22
C LEU A 828 -26.09 -9.43 -5.70
N THR A 829 -26.80 -10.51 -6.06
CA THR A 829 -26.72 -11.12 -7.40
C THR A 829 -27.13 -10.15 -8.52
N SER A 830 -28.12 -9.28 -8.27
CA SER A 830 -28.58 -8.27 -9.22
C SER A 830 -27.86 -6.92 -9.08
N VAL A 831 -26.90 -6.80 -8.17
CA VAL A 831 -26.20 -5.56 -7.85
C VAL A 831 -24.83 -5.56 -8.54
N PRO A 832 -24.59 -4.69 -9.53
CA PRO A 832 -23.30 -4.62 -10.20
C PRO A 832 -22.22 -4.08 -9.24
N GLU A 833 -20.97 -4.51 -9.41
CA GLU A 833 -19.84 -4.00 -8.60
C GLU A 833 -19.65 -2.49 -8.72
N THR A 834 -20.08 -1.88 -9.84
CA THR A 834 -20.08 -0.44 -10.05
C THR A 834 -21.05 0.31 -9.13
N ALA A 835 -22.11 -0.34 -8.64
CA ALA A 835 -23.08 0.25 -7.71
C ALA A 835 -22.76 -0.07 -6.24
N PHE A 836 -22.02 -1.14 -5.96
CA PHE A 836 -21.57 -1.49 -4.61
C PHE A 836 -20.31 -2.34 -4.65
N ALA A 837 -19.17 -1.71 -4.38
CA ALA A 837 -17.88 -2.38 -4.27
C ALA A 837 -17.88 -3.35 -3.08
N ARG A 838 -17.53 -4.61 -3.32
CA ARG A 838 -17.62 -5.67 -2.31
C ARG A 838 -16.56 -5.46 -1.21
N PRO A 839 -16.97 -5.29 0.06
CA PRO A 839 -16.01 -5.18 1.16
C PRO A 839 -15.17 -6.45 1.33
N MET A 840 -13.87 -6.28 1.58
CA MET A 840 -12.91 -7.39 1.68
C MET A 840 -12.78 -7.97 3.09
N ASP A 841 -13.20 -7.21 4.11
CA ASP A 841 -13.09 -7.60 5.52
C ASP A 841 -14.31 -7.16 6.34
N LEU A 842 -14.43 -7.71 7.56
CA LEU A 842 -15.56 -7.42 8.46
C LEU A 842 -15.63 -5.96 8.89
N ALA A 843 -14.50 -5.24 9.00
CA ALA A 843 -14.52 -3.84 9.38
C ALA A 843 -15.12 -2.98 8.25
N GLN A 844 -14.77 -3.26 7.00
CA GLN A 844 -15.35 -2.63 5.82
C GLN A 844 -16.83 -2.98 5.67
N TRP A 845 -17.21 -4.24 5.92
CA TRP A 845 -18.63 -4.62 5.98
C TRP A 845 -19.39 -3.86 7.07
N GLY A 846 -18.82 -3.72 8.26
CA GLY A 846 -19.41 -2.90 9.33
C GLY A 846 -19.63 -1.45 8.92
N ARG A 847 -18.74 -0.87 8.10
CA ARG A 847 -18.90 0.50 7.57
C ARG A 847 -19.96 0.60 6.49
N ALA A 848 -20.29 -0.49 5.79
CA ALA A 848 -21.31 -0.52 4.76
C ALA A 848 -22.74 -0.60 5.33
N PHE A 849 -22.92 -1.03 6.58
CA PHE A 849 -24.22 -1.07 7.24
C PHE A 849 -24.48 0.17 8.10
N ARG A 850 -25.76 0.54 8.22
CA ARG A 850 -26.27 1.47 9.24
C ARG A 850 -27.48 0.83 9.91
N ALA A 851 -27.63 1.06 11.21
CA ALA A 851 -28.78 0.60 11.97
C ALA A 851 -29.38 1.78 12.74
N SER A 852 -30.70 1.89 12.75
CA SER A 852 -31.42 2.92 13.50
C SER A 852 -32.71 2.36 14.09
N VAL A 853 -33.17 2.99 15.17
CA VAL A 853 -34.51 2.79 15.73
C VAL A 853 -35.12 4.18 15.89
N HIS A 854 -36.29 4.41 15.28
CA HIS A 854 -36.85 5.75 15.11
C HIS A 854 -35.84 6.71 14.44
N THR A 855 -35.49 7.83 15.09
CA THR A 855 -34.51 8.82 14.59
C THR A 855 -33.11 8.62 15.17
N ASN A 856 -32.89 7.57 15.96
CA ASN A 856 -31.63 7.36 16.67
C ASN A 856 -30.75 6.37 15.89
N ASP A 857 -29.61 6.86 15.40
CA ASP A 857 -28.58 6.03 14.80
C ASP A 857 -27.84 5.24 15.88
N LEU A 858 -27.62 3.96 15.60
CA LEU A 858 -26.97 3.02 16.51
C LEU A 858 -25.58 2.67 15.99
N LEU A 859 -24.65 2.43 16.93
CA LEU A 859 -23.31 1.95 16.56
C LEU A 859 -23.41 0.50 16.10
N LEU A 860 -22.67 0.14 15.07
CA LEU A 860 -22.69 -1.21 14.52
C LEU A 860 -21.29 -1.72 14.20
N ARG A 861 -21.11 -3.03 14.38
CA ARG A 861 -19.95 -3.80 13.91
C ARG A 861 -20.41 -5.08 13.23
N ALA A 862 -19.80 -5.44 12.10
CA ALA A 862 -20.04 -6.77 11.53
C ALA A 862 -19.18 -7.79 12.27
N LEU A 863 -19.83 -8.81 12.83
CA LEU A 863 -19.15 -9.93 13.49
C LEU A 863 -18.93 -11.08 12.52
N LYS A 864 -19.79 -11.21 11.51
CA LYS A 864 -19.79 -12.31 10.57
C LYS A 864 -20.34 -11.87 9.22
N MET A 865 -19.68 -12.27 8.14
CA MET A 865 -20.12 -12.12 6.75
C MET A 865 -19.61 -13.32 5.96
N GLU A 866 -20.46 -14.34 5.78
CA GLU A 866 -20.09 -15.57 5.09
C GLU A 866 -20.80 -15.67 3.75
N ARG A 867 -20.01 -15.70 2.67
CA ARG A 867 -20.53 -15.97 1.33
C ARG A 867 -21.02 -17.42 1.25
N GLN A 868 -22.27 -17.59 0.83
CA GLN A 868 -22.88 -18.90 0.62
C GLN A 868 -22.33 -19.52 -0.68
N PRO A 869 -21.93 -20.80 -0.68
CA PRO A 869 -21.39 -21.47 -1.84
C PRO A 869 -22.49 -21.91 -2.83
N ALA A 870 -23.23 -20.96 -3.40
CA ALA A 870 -24.16 -21.24 -4.50
C ALA A 870 -23.47 -21.02 -5.85
N ALA A 871 -23.69 -21.93 -6.81
CA ALA A 871 -22.99 -21.97 -8.09
C ALA A 871 -23.30 -20.80 -9.06
N ILE A 872 -24.22 -19.87 -8.75
CA ILE A 872 -24.64 -18.81 -9.70
C ILE A 872 -25.03 -17.47 -9.00
N GLY A 873 -24.57 -17.17 -7.78
CA GLY A 873 -24.98 -15.93 -7.10
C GLY A 873 -24.04 -15.41 -6.00
N GLU A 874 -24.22 -14.14 -5.62
CA GLU A 874 -23.46 -13.45 -4.57
C GLU A 874 -24.32 -13.26 -3.32
N VAL A 875 -24.52 -14.36 -2.59
CA VAL A 875 -25.38 -14.38 -1.41
C VAL A 875 -24.51 -14.50 -0.15
N TYR A 876 -24.78 -13.66 0.83
CA TYR A 876 -24.10 -13.64 2.12
C TYR A 876 -25.08 -13.91 3.26
N VAL A 877 -24.62 -14.62 4.28
CA VAL A 877 -25.27 -14.67 5.59
C VAL A 877 -24.40 -13.89 6.57
N PHE A 878 -25.03 -13.04 7.37
CA PHE A 878 -24.31 -12.11 8.21
C PHE A 878 -24.82 -12.06 9.64
N THR A 879 -23.94 -11.60 10.52
CA THR A 879 -24.24 -11.26 11.91
C THR A 879 -23.63 -9.89 12.20
N LEU A 880 -24.49 -8.96 12.63
CA LEU A 880 -24.13 -7.61 13.05
C LEU A 880 -24.33 -7.52 14.56
N GLN A 881 -23.41 -6.87 15.24
CA GLN A 881 -23.66 -6.39 16.59
C GLN A 881 -23.95 -4.90 16.54
N VAL A 882 -25.07 -4.52 17.13
CA VAL A 882 -25.57 -3.15 17.23
C VAL A 882 -25.52 -2.72 18.69
N GLU A 883 -25.15 -1.49 18.96
CA GLU A 883 -24.99 -0.95 20.30
C GLU A 883 -25.74 0.39 20.44
N ASP A 884 -26.65 0.44 21.41
CA ASP A 884 -27.29 1.65 21.91
C ASP A 884 -26.48 2.21 23.08
N THR A 885 -25.74 3.29 22.82
CA THR A 885 -24.87 3.94 23.80
C THR A 885 -25.65 4.55 24.97
N THR A 886 -26.97 4.70 24.87
CA THR A 886 -27.84 5.23 25.93
C THR A 886 -28.55 4.14 26.74
N ALA A 887 -28.53 2.88 26.27
CA ALA A 887 -29.22 1.73 26.86
C ALA A 887 -30.69 2.00 27.22
N SER A 888 -31.40 2.78 26.40
CA SER A 888 -32.73 3.32 26.71
C SER A 888 -33.86 2.73 25.87
N LEU A 889 -33.53 1.86 24.90
CA LEU A 889 -34.50 1.19 24.03
C LEU A 889 -35.54 0.38 24.82
N THR A 890 -36.81 0.68 24.58
CA THR A 890 -37.94 -0.11 25.09
C THR A 890 -38.26 -1.24 24.09
N LEU A 891 -38.25 -2.49 24.55
CA LEU A 891 -38.46 -3.66 23.69
C LEU A 891 -39.89 -4.22 23.80
N PRO A 892 -40.46 -4.75 22.70
CA PRO A 892 -39.86 -4.83 21.36
C PRO A 892 -39.87 -3.48 20.62
N ALA A 893 -38.80 -3.22 19.84
CA ALA A 893 -38.66 -2.03 19.00
C ALA A 893 -38.43 -2.42 17.53
N LEU A 894 -38.84 -1.58 16.58
CA LEU A 894 -38.59 -1.80 15.15
C LEU A 894 -37.21 -1.23 14.78
N MET A 895 -36.30 -2.08 14.34
CA MET A 895 -34.96 -1.69 13.89
C MET A 895 -34.92 -1.65 12.36
N HIS A 896 -34.41 -0.54 11.84
CA HIS A 896 -34.14 -0.34 10.42
C HIS A 896 -32.65 -0.59 10.16
N VAL A 897 -32.33 -1.42 9.16
CA VAL A 897 -30.95 -1.70 8.74
C VAL A 897 -30.82 -1.37 7.27
N HIS A 898 -29.84 -0.50 6.96
CA HIS A 898 -29.56 -0.03 5.62
C HIS A 898 -28.22 -0.59 5.17
N LEU A 899 -28.14 -1.03 3.93
CA LEU A 899 -26.87 -1.24 3.24
C LEU A 899 -26.59 -0.01 2.38
N GLN A 900 -25.40 0.56 2.48
CA GLN A 900 -24.98 1.70 1.67
C GLN A 900 -23.47 1.66 1.39
N GLN A 901 -23.04 2.32 0.32
CA GLN A 901 -21.63 2.66 0.15
C GLN A 901 -21.29 3.82 1.10
N GLU A 902 -20.01 4.08 1.40
CA GLU A 902 -19.55 5.07 2.41
C GLU A 902 -20.13 6.52 2.25
N GLN A 903 -20.90 6.81 1.19
CA GLN A 903 -21.51 8.11 0.85
C GLN A 903 -23.05 8.15 0.86
N GLY A 904 -23.69 7.71 1.96
CA GLY A 904 -24.97 8.27 2.44
C GLY A 904 -26.27 7.95 1.69
N PHE A 905 -26.25 7.26 0.54
CA PHE A 905 -27.47 6.81 -0.13
C PHE A 905 -27.74 5.33 0.19
N PRO A 906 -28.93 4.98 0.71
CA PRO A 906 -29.28 3.59 0.95
C PRO A 906 -29.35 2.85 -0.38
N LEU A 907 -28.62 1.74 -0.48
CA LEU A 907 -28.68 0.79 -1.59
C LEU A 907 -29.82 -0.22 -1.40
N MET A 908 -30.00 -0.64 -0.14
CA MET A 908 -31.06 -1.55 0.31
C MET A 908 -31.50 -1.19 1.71
N LEU A 909 -32.73 -1.54 2.06
CA LEU A 909 -33.34 -1.32 3.37
C LEU A 909 -34.08 -2.59 3.81
N ALA A 910 -33.93 -2.95 5.09
CA ALA A 910 -34.73 -3.99 5.73
C ALA A 910 -35.07 -3.61 7.17
N GLU A 911 -36.14 -4.20 7.69
CA GLU A 911 -36.67 -3.88 9.03
C GLU A 911 -36.98 -5.16 9.79
N THR A 912 -36.73 -5.18 11.10
CA THR A 912 -37.10 -6.29 11.98
C THR A 912 -37.41 -5.82 13.39
N PRO A 913 -38.38 -6.43 14.09
CA PRO A 913 -38.53 -6.26 15.53
C PRO A 913 -37.33 -6.81 16.29
N VAL A 914 -36.95 -6.14 17.37
CA VAL A 914 -35.88 -6.54 18.29
C VAL A 914 -36.51 -7.13 19.55
N TYR A 915 -36.09 -8.34 19.93
CA TYR A 915 -36.62 -9.05 21.09
C TYR A 915 -35.58 -9.21 22.21
N THR A 916 -36.02 -9.63 23.40
CA THR A 916 -35.13 -10.03 24.49
C THR A 916 -34.70 -11.48 24.28
N ALA A 917 -33.40 -11.82 24.34
CA ALA A 917 -32.92 -13.19 24.15
C ALA A 917 -33.15 -14.09 25.40
N LEU A 918 -34.41 -14.28 25.80
CA LEU A 918 -34.79 -15.04 27.00
C LEU A 918 -34.65 -16.56 26.81
N LEU A 919 -35.00 -17.10 25.64
CA LEU A 919 -34.98 -18.52 25.32
C LEU A 919 -33.58 -18.93 24.86
N LYS A 920 -33.02 -19.98 25.47
CA LYS A 920 -31.70 -20.54 25.15
C LYS A 920 -31.75 -22.05 25.02
N GLU A 921 -30.70 -22.62 24.43
CA GLU A 921 -30.47 -24.07 24.38
C GLU A 921 -31.67 -24.87 23.83
N ILE A 922 -32.36 -24.33 22.84
CA ILE A 922 -33.52 -24.99 22.23
C ILE A 922 -33.05 -26.29 21.59
N GLN A 923 -33.47 -27.40 22.18
CA GLN A 923 -33.13 -28.73 21.71
C GLN A 923 -33.82 -28.99 20.38
N PRO A 924 -33.11 -29.55 19.39
CA PRO A 924 -33.75 -29.82 18.10
C PRO A 924 -34.82 -30.91 18.23
N PHE A 925 -35.91 -30.74 17.49
CA PHE A 925 -37.03 -31.67 17.50
C PHE A 925 -36.80 -32.82 16.50
N ILE A 926 -37.06 -34.07 16.92
CA ILE A 926 -36.85 -35.29 16.11
C ILE A 926 -38.21 -35.84 15.67
N ILE A 927 -38.45 -35.92 14.35
CA ILE A 927 -39.77 -36.20 13.76
C ILE A 927 -40.22 -37.68 13.90
N ARG A 928 -39.30 -38.64 14.14
CA ARG A 928 -39.60 -40.09 13.96
C ARG A 928 -39.42 -41.02 15.16
N THR A 929 -39.12 -40.54 16.37
CA THR A 929 -39.05 -41.43 17.55
C THR A 929 -40.32 -41.30 18.40
N GLU A 930 -40.74 -42.37 19.08
CA GLU A 930 -41.79 -42.31 20.13
C GLU A 930 -41.45 -41.31 21.25
N GLN A 931 -40.20 -40.84 21.32
CA GLN A 931 -39.64 -39.87 22.26
C GLN A 931 -39.81 -38.39 21.83
N GLY A 932 -40.07 -38.09 20.54
CA GLY A 932 -40.23 -36.73 20.01
C GLY A 932 -41.60 -36.11 20.30
N VAL A 933 -41.89 -35.83 21.57
CA VAL A 933 -43.22 -35.33 22.01
C VAL A 933 -43.23 -33.83 22.32
N TYR A 934 -42.10 -33.29 22.76
CA TYR A 934 -41.95 -31.91 23.22
C TYR A 934 -40.76 -31.23 22.54
N VAL A 935 -40.90 -29.94 22.22
CA VAL A 935 -39.76 -29.04 22.04
C VAL A 935 -39.26 -28.66 23.42
N LYS A 936 -37.96 -28.68 23.66
CA LYS A 936 -37.37 -28.39 24.97
C LYS A 936 -36.32 -27.29 24.84
N GLY A 937 -36.08 -26.56 25.91
CA GLY A 937 -35.01 -25.59 25.98
C GLY A 937 -34.79 -25.08 27.40
N ALA A 938 -33.95 -24.08 27.53
CA ALA A 938 -33.65 -23.39 28.77
C ALA A 938 -34.07 -21.91 28.68
N PHE A 939 -34.20 -21.28 29.85
CA PHE A 939 -34.25 -19.83 29.96
C PHE A 939 -32.84 -19.31 30.28
N ASP A 940 -32.43 -18.20 29.68
CA ASP A 940 -31.28 -17.45 30.17
C ASP A 940 -31.57 -16.97 31.59
N THR A 941 -30.86 -17.50 32.58
CA THR A 941 -31.14 -17.25 34.00
C THR A 941 -30.91 -15.79 34.40
N THR A 942 -29.98 -15.09 33.75
CA THR A 942 -29.66 -13.67 34.00
C THR A 942 -30.78 -12.76 33.48
N ILE A 943 -31.30 -13.06 32.30
CA ILE A 943 -32.39 -12.32 31.67
C ILE A 943 -33.73 -12.70 32.33
N ARG A 944 -33.93 -13.97 32.66
CA ARG A 944 -35.13 -14.49 33.35
C ARG A 944 -35.38 -13.78 34.67
N ALA A 945 -34.31 -13.43 35.39
CA ALA A 945 -34.36 -12.69 36.64
C ALA A 945 -34.91 -11.26 36.50
N ARG A 946 -34.95 -10.70 35.27
CA ARG A 946 -35.50 -9.37 34.98
C ARG A 946 -37.03 -9.35 34.97
N PHE A 947 -37.67 -10.51 34.82
CA PHE A 947 -39.13 -10.62 34.71
C PHE A 947 -39.73 -11.19 35.98
N SER A 948 -40.68 -10.48 36.58
CA SER A 948 -41.46 -10.96 37.73
C SER A 948 -42.64 -11.83 37.27
N GLY A 949 -42.89 -12.95 37.94
CA GLY A 949 -44.03 -13.83 37.61
C GLY A 949 -43.78 -14.84 36.48
N LYS A 950 -44.86 -15.38 35.91
CA LYS A 950 -44.80 -16.49 34.93
C LYS A 950 -44.43 -16.02 33.52
N ILE A 951 -43.70 -16.85 32.80
CA ILE A 951 -43.51 -16.74 31.34
C ILE A 951 -44.42 -17.78 30.67
N SER A 952 -45.04 -17.41 29.56
CA SER A 952 -45.82 -18.37 28.76
C SER A 952 -45.22 -18.56 27.38
N LEU A 953 -45.22 -19.81 26.90
CA LEU A 953 -44.65 -20.22 25.62
C LEU A 953 -45.75 -20.73 24.68
N GLN A 954 -45.60 -20.46 23.39
CA GLN A 954 -46.45 -21.00 22.32
C GLN A 954 -45.62 -21.32 21.08
N LEU A 955 -46.06 -22.29 20.27
CA LEU A 955 -45.43 -22.58 18.99
C LEU A 955 -46.06 -21.75 17.87
N CYS A 956 -45.25 -21.34 16.90
CA CYS A 956 -45.68 -20.78 15.63
C CYS A 956 -45.12 -21.67 14.52
N VAL A 957 -45.98 -22.28 13.72
CA VAL A 957 -45.62 -23.20 12.65
C VAL A 957 -46.10 -22.60 11.34
N ASP A 958 -45.18 -22.37 10.41
CA ASP A 958 -45.41 -21.75 9.10
C ASP A 958 -46.18 -20.41 9.18
N GLY A 959 -45.92 -19.64 10.25
CA GLY A 959 -46.54 -18.34 10.51
C GLY A 959 -47.86 -18.39 11.30
N PHE A 960 -48.36 -19.58 11.63
CA PHE A 960 -49.60 -19.76 12.39
C PHE A 960 -49.30 -20.23 13.82
N LEU A 961 -49.93 -19.60 14.82
CA LEU A 961 -49.84 -20.02 16.21
C LEU A 961 -50.50 -21.40 16.41
N GLN A 962 -49.79 -22.32 17.06
CA GLN A 962 -50.21 -23.70 17.31
C GLN A 962 -50.19 -24.02 18.81
N GLY A 963 -51.18 -24.80 19.25
CA GLY A 963 -51.33 -25.21 20.65
C GLY A 963 -51.77 -24.10 21.61
N SER A 964 -52.02 -24.49 22.87
CA SER A 964 -52.34 -23.57 23.98
C SER A 964 -51.06 -23.07 24.66
N LEU A 965 -51.10 -21.86 25.23
CA LEU A 965 -50.00 -21.30 26.03
C LEU A 965 -49.60 -22.23 27.17
N ALA A 966 -48.32 -22.56 27.27
CA ALA A 966 -47.72 -23.30 28.38
C ALA A 966 -47.00 -22.35 29.34
N TYR A 967 -47.29 -22.44 30.65
CA TYR A 967 -46.81 -21.48 31.65
C TYR A 967 -45.65 -22.03 32.50
N TRP A 968 -44.65 -21.19 32.75
CA TRP A 968 -43.44 -21.50 33.50
C TRP A 968 -43.21 -20.49 34.62
N GLU A 969 -42.93 -20.97 35.83
CA GLU A 969 -42.77 -20.14 37.03
C GLU A 969 -41.48 -19.29 37.00
N ALA A 970 -41.38 -18.33 37.92
CA ALA A 970 -40.23 -17.43 38.12
C ALA A 970 -38.89 -18.17 38.26
N THR A 971 -38.91 -19.33 38.92
CA THR A 971 -37.71 -20.13 39.26
C THR A 971 -37.35 -21.18 38.22
N ALA A 972 -38.16 -21.36 37.18
CA ALA A 972 -37.89 -22.36 36.16
C ALA A 972 -36.68 -21.95 35.31
N THR A 973 -35.70 -22.85 35.20
CA THR A 973 -34.50 -22.67 34.35
C THR A 973 -34.60 -23.43 33.04
N GLU A 974 -35.46 -24.45 32.98
CA GLU A 974 -35.72 -25.27 31.79
C GLU A 974 -37.22 -25.26 31.46
N TRP A 975 -37.55 -25.49 30.19
CA TRP A 975 -38.91 -25.54 29.69
C TRP A 975 -39.11 -26.63 28.63
N GLN A 976 -40.36 -27.05 28.49
CA GLN A 976 -40.80 -27.93 27.41
C GLN A 976 -42.19 -27.54 26.89
N HIS A 977 -42.40 -27.60 25.58
CA HIS A 977 -43.68 -27.32 24.95
C HIS A 977 -44.12 -28.51 24.12
N TYR A 978 -45.36 -28.97 24.31
CA TYR A 978 -45.89 -30.10 23.55
C TYR A 978 -45.96 -29.73 22.07
N ALA A 979 -45.42 -30.61 21.22
CA ALA A 979 -45.26 -30.32 19.78
C ALA A 979 -45.67 -31.49 18.87
N LYS A 980 -45.91 -32.68 19.46
CA LYS A 980 -46.37 -33.86 18.72
C LYS A 980 -47.65 -33.55 17.95
N SER A 981 -47.70 -33.93 16.68
CA SER A 981 -48.78 -33.69 15.70
C SER A 981 -48.83 -32.31 15.05
N TRP A 982 -48.07 -31.31 15.55
CA TRP A 982 -47.95 -29.99 14.91
C TRP A 982 -46.72 -29.89 14.00
N ILE A 983 -45.66 -30.61 14.37
CA ILE A 983 -44.43 -30.76 13.60
C ILE A 983 -44.46 -32.14 12.96
N SER A 984 -44.65 -32.17 11.65
CA SER A 984 -44.90 -33.40 10.88
C SER A 984 -43.94 -33.59 9.71
N HIS A 985 -43.32 -32.50 9.22
CA HIS A 985 -42.39 -32.51 8.10
C HIS A 985 -41.13 -31.70 8.42
N SER A 986 -40.00 -32.08 7.83
CA SER A 986 -38.70 -31.44 8.08
C SER A 986 -38.50 -30.10 7.38
N ASP A 987 -39.44 -29.69 6.52
CA ASP A 987 -39.46 -28.43 5.78
C ASP A 987 -40.33 -27.34 6.43
N GLN A 988 -41.03 -27.64 7.53
CA GLN A 988 -41.85 -26.66 8.25
C GLN A 988 -40.97 -25.65 9.01
N ARG A 989 -41.34 -24.37 8.95
CA ARG A 989 -40.72 -23.31 9.77
C ARG A 989 -41.38 -23.26 11.13
N ILE A 990 -40.62 -23.52 12.19
CA ILE A 990 -41.16 -23.58 13.55
C ILE A 990 -40.43 -22.58 14.44
N GLU A 991 -41.19 -21.84 15.23
CA GLU A 991 -40.68 -20.89 16.20
C GLU A 991 -41.39 -21.09 17.55
N VAL A 992 -40.67 -20.83 18.64
CA VAL A 992 -41.24 -20.70 19.99
C VAL A 992 -41.34 -19.22 20.30
N ILE A 993 -42.53 -18.79 20.72
CA ILE A 993 -42.82 -17.42 21.13
C ILE A 993 -42.98 -17.40 22.63
N ALA A 994 -42.24 -16.51 23.30
CA ALA A 994 -42.34 -16.28 24.73
C ALA A 994 -43.09 -14.97 25.02
N TYR A 995 -44.00 -15.05 25.98
CA TYR A 995 -44.81 -13.94 26.44
C TYR A 995 -44.58 -13.67 27.92
N HIS A 996 -44.59 -12.38 28.28
CA HIS A 996 -44.78 -11.92 29.66
C HIS A 996 -46.04 -11.06 29.70
N GLY A 997 -47.07 -11.54 30.40
CA GLY A 997 -48.43 -10.99 30.24
C GLY A 997 -48.93 -11.18 28.81
N THR A 998 -49.25 -10.07 28.13
CA THR A 998 -49.69 -10.05 26.73
C THR A 998 -48.60 -9.64 25.75
N THR A 999 -47.41 -9.29 26.23
CA THR A 999 -46.30 -8.79 25.41
C THR A 999 -45.41 -9.94 24.96
N ILE A 1000 -45.10 -9.99 23.66
CA ILE A 1000 -44.08 -10.89 23.11
C ILE A 1000 -42.72 -10.35 23.52
N ILE A 1001 -41.98 -11.13 24.29
CA ILE A 1001 -40.67 -10.74 24.81
C ILE A 1001 -39.53 -11.49 24.11
N ASP A 1002 -39.79 -12.68 23.57
CA ASP A 1002 -38.83 -13.43 22.76
C ASP A 1002 -39.52 -14.27 21.69
N ARG A 1003 -38.81 -14.52 20.61
CA ARG A 1003 -39.19 -15.39 19.50
C ARG A 1003 -37.93 -16.04 18.95
N GLN A 1004 -37.89 -17.37 18.97
CA GLN A 1004 -36.73 -18.16 18.53
C GLN A 1004 -37.13 -19.31 17.62
N PRO A 1005 -36.37 -19.62 16.56
CA PRO A 1005 -36.62 -20.79 15.73
C PRO A 1005 -36.34 -22.09 16.50
N VAL A 1006 -37.06 -23.16 16.16
CA VAL A 1006 -36.83 -24.52 16.67
C VAL A 1006 -36.06 -25.33 15.62
N PRO A 1007 -34.85 -25.81 15.91
CA PRO A 1007 -34.12 -26.65 14.96
C PRO A 1007 -34.76 -28.04 14.83
N LEU A 1008 -34.62 -28.70 13.68
CA LEU A 1008 -35.13 -30.07 13.43
C LEU A 1008 -33.95 -31.03 13.18
N TYR A 1009 -33.87 -32.17 13.89
CA TYR A 1009 -32.75 -33.14 13.77
C TYR A 1009 -33.02 -34.28 12.78
N VAL A 1010 -31.93 -34.63 12.10
CA VAL A 1010 -31.70 -35.84 11.31
C VAL A 1010 -30.24 -36.29 11.58
N ALA A 1011 -29.94 -37.54 11.96
CA ALA A 1011 -28.70 -37.92 12.70
C ALA A 1011 -27.32 -37.73 11.99
N SER A 1012 -26.21 -37.76 12.77
CA SER A 1012 -24.91 -37.06 12.54
C SER A 1012 -23.60 -37.95 12.54
N ILE A 1013 -22.39 -37.35 12.42
CA ILE A 1013 -21.06 -38.08 12.43
C ILE A 1013 -20.83 -38.83 13.77
N LYS A 1014 -20.49 -40.13 13.72
CA LYS A 1014 -20.30 -41.02 14.89
C LYS A 1014 -18.86 -41.08 15.41
N SER A 1015 -17.86 -41.13 14.52
CA SER A 1015 -16.45 -41.14 14.92
C SER A 1015 -15.52 -40.73 13.77
N VAL A 1016 -14.33 -40.23 14.11
CA VAL A 1016 -13.24 -39.90 13.17
C VAL A 1016 -11.93 -40.38 13.75
N SER A 1017 -11.05 -40.95 12.91
CA SER A 1017 -9.70 -41.33 13.30
C SER A 1017 -8.82 -40.10 13.62
N THR A 1018 -7.85 -40.28 14.52
CA THR A 1018 -6.87 -39.25 14.90
C THR A 1018 -6.06 -38.73 13.71
N VAL A 1019 -5.74 -37.43 13.72
CA VAL A 1019 -4.89 -36.77 12.73
C VAL A 1019 -3.43 -36.88 13.16
N GLN A 1020 -2.63 -37.63 12.42
CA GLN A 1020 -1.18 -37.70 12.60
C GLN A 1020 -0.47 -36.54 11.89
N LEU A 1021 0.34 -35.77 12.63
CA LEU A 1021 1.13 -34.66 12.11
C LEU A 1021 2.30 -35.12 11.25
N GLY A 1022 2.74 -34.25 10.33
CA GLY A 1022 3.96 -34.45 9.54
C GLY A 1022 3.81 -35.42 8.36
N LYS A 1023 2.59 -35.86 8.06
CA LYS A 1023 2.33 -36.72 6.91
C LYS A 1023 0.97 -36.47 6.27
N THR A 1024 0.84 -36.92 5.04
CA THR A 1024 -0.44 -37.00 4.34
C THR A 1024 -1.12 -38.33 4.65
N GLN A 1025 -2.41 -38.32 4.97
CA GLN A 1025 -3.15 -39.50 5.45
C GLN A 1025 -4.62 -39.52 5.01
N SER A 1026 -5.23 -40.68 5.16
CA SER A 1026 -6.66 -40.89 4.96
C SER A 1026 -7.33 -41.13 6.31
N LEU A 1027 -8.17 -40.19 6.75
CA LEU A 1027 -8.99 -40.34 7.95
C LEU A 1027 -10.18 -41.25 7.66
N GLN A 1028 -10.50 -42.12 8.62
CA GLN A 1028 -11.69 -42.96 8.60
C GLN A 1028 -12.80 -42.27 9.40
N ILE A 1029 -13.92 -42.00 8.75
CA ILE A 1029 -15.09 -41.34 9.34
C ILE A 1029 -16.26 -42.32 9.32
N THR A 1030 -16.93 -42.52 10.45
CA THR A 1030 -18.17 -43.30 10.52
C THR A 1030 -19.36 -42.34 10.59
N LEU A 1031 -20.24 -42.38 9.60
CA LEU A 1031 -21.48 -41.59 9.56
C LEU A 1031 -22.64 -42.42 10.15
N ALA A 1032 -23.45 -41.81 11.03
CA ALA A 1032 -24.67 -42.45 11.54
C ALA A 1032 -25.82 -42.37 10.53
N THR A 1033 -26.94 -43.02 10.86
CA THR A 1033 -28.17 -43.06 10.07
C THR A 1033 -28.87 -41.70 10.00
N SER A 1034 -29.11 -41.18 8.80
CA SER A 1034 -29.80 -39.91 8.57
C SER A 1034 -31.01 -40.08 7.63
N ALA A 1035 -32.06 -39.28 7.85
CA ALA A 1035 -33.24 -39.13 6.98
C ALA A 1035 -33.00 -38.22 5.76
N GLU A 1036 -31.89 -37.49 5.73
CA GLU A 1036 -31.46 -36.60 4.64
C GLU A 1036 -29.99 -36.96 4.29
N SER A 1037 -29.63 -36.95 3.02
CA SER A 1037 -28.27 -37.31 2.58
C SER A 1037 -27.27 -36.18 2.83
N PHE A 1038 -26.15 -36.49 3.50
CA PHE A 1038 -25.01 -35.59 3.58
C PHE A 1038 -24.53 -35.17 2.19
N THR A 1039 -24.31 -33.87 2.00
CA THR A 1039 -23.79 -33.35 0.73
C THR A 1039 -22.29 -33.12 0.81
N THR A 1040 -21.77 -32.69 1.97
CA THR A 1040 -20.34 -32.34 2.14
C THR A 1040 -19.78 -32.70 3.51
N LEU A 1041 -18.49 -33.08 3.52
CA LEU A 1041 -17.63 -33.14 4.71
C LEU A 1041 -16.49 -32.15 4.51
N THR A 1042 -16.22 -31.33 5.53
CA THR A 1042 -15.22 -30.26 5.46
C THR A 1042 -14.37 -30.21 6.72
N LEU A 1043 -13.05 -30.28 6.56
CA LEU A 1043 -12.07 -30.05 7.60
C LEU A 1043 -11.79 -28.56 7.77
N TYR A 1044 -11.79 -28.10 9.01
CA TYR A 1044 -11.38 -26.77 9.43
C TYR A 1044 -10.12 -26.87 10.28
N ARG A 1045 -9.22 -25.89 10.12
CA ARG A 1045 -8.00 -25.69 10.89
C ARG A 1045 -8.01 -24.29 11.45
N ASN A 1046 -7.92 -24.15 12.78
CA ASN A 1046 -7.97 -22.87 13.50
C ASN A 1046 -9.17 -22.00 13.08
N GLY A 1047 -10.34 -22.63 12.92
CA GLY A 1047 -11.58 -21.97 12.52
C GLY A 1047 -11.71 -21.62 11.02
N SER A 1048 -10.67 -21.86 10.22
CA SER A 1048 -10.68 -21.62 8.77
C SER A 1048 -10.89 -22.91 7.98
N ARG A 1049 -11.65 -22.87 6.88
CA ARG A 1049 -11.87 -24.03 6.00
C ARG A 1049 -10.54 -24.46 5.40
N HIS A 1050 -10.13 -25.69 5.68
CA HIS A 1050 -8.89 -26.27 5.14
C HIS A 1050 -9.17 -27.05 3.86
N SER A 1051 -9.96 -28.12 3.95
CA SER A 1051 -10.27 -28.99 2.82
C SER A 1051 -11.69 -29.51 2.95
N GLY A 1052 -12.31 -29.90 1.83
CA GLY A 1052 -13.64 -30.50 1.87
C GLY A 1052 -13.92 -31.27 0.59
N ALA A 1053 -14.78 -32.27 0.69
CA ALA A 1053 -15.20 -33.08 -0.43
C ALA A 1053 -16.73 -33.20 -0.44
N GLY A 1054 -17.29 -33.12 -1.65
CA GLY A 1054 -18.72 -33.30 -1.93
C GLY A 1054 -19.01 -34.70 -2.45
N GLY A 1055 -20.29 -35.08 -2.47
CA GLY A 1055 -20.72 -36.35 -3.05
C GLY A 1055 -20.73 -37.54 -2.07
N TYR A 1056 -20.62 -37.28 -0.77
CA TYR A 1056 -20.80 -38.29 0.27
C TYR A 1056 -22.28 -38.62 0.48
N ALA A 1057 -22.94 -39.17 -0.54
CA ALA A 1057 -24.32 -39.62 -0.41
C ALA A 1057 -24.39 -40.77 0.61
N ASN A 1058 -24.90 -40.47 1.81
CA ASN A 1058 -25.45 -41.48 2.71
C ASN A 1058 -26.97 -41.37 2.66
N SER A 1059 -27.57 -42.02 1.66
CA SER A 1059 -29.03 -42.12 1.53
C SER A 1059 -29.60 -43.38 2.20
N ALA A 1060 -28.76 -44.17 2.88
CA ALA A 1060 -29.10 -45.52 3.29
C ALA A 1060 -29.24 -45.65 4.81
N LEU A 1061 -30.20 -46.47 5.21
CA LEU A 1061 -30.64 -46.80 6.56
C LEU A 1061 -29.58 -47.53 7.42
N GLU A 1062 -28.28 -47.39 7.13
CA GLU A 1062 -27.17 -48.08 7.79
C GLU A 1062 -25.96 -47.14 8.04
N GLU A 1063 -25.11 -47.50 9.00
CA GLU A 1063 -23.86 -46.78 9.28
C GLU A 1063 -22.87 -46.94 8.13
N LYS A 1064 -22.30 -45.83 7.66
CA LYS A 1064 -21.37 -45.82 6.51
C LYS A 1064 -20.00 -45.35 6.93
N ARG A 1065 -18.96 -46.13 6.60
CA ARG A 1065 -17.56 -45.71 6.72
C ARG A 1065 -17.14 -44.97 5.45
N VAL A 1066 -16.61 -43.77 5.61
CA VAL A 1066 -16.11 -42.93 4.52
C VAL A 1066 -14.68 -42.52 4.78
N THR A 1067 -13.89 -42.46 3.72
CA THR A 1067 -12.50 -42.03 3.77
C THR A 1067 -12.40 -40.54 3.42
N PHE A 1068 -11.65 -39.78 4.23
CA PHE A 1068 -11.41 -38.36 4.01
C PHE A 1068 -9.91 -38.07 4.00
N TYR A 1069 -9.41 -37.47 2.92
CA TYR A 1069 -7.99 -37.23 2.74
C TYR A 1069 -7.54 -35.94 3.43
N VAL A 1070 -6.42 -36.00 4.17
CA VAL A 1070 -5.84 -34.87 4.89
C VAL A 1070 -4.34 -34.82 4.68
N ASP A 1071 -3.84 -33.67 4.25
CA ASP A 1071 -2.43 -33.33 4.30
C ASP A 1071 -2.12 -32.56 5.60
N ALA A 1072 -1.46 -33.23 6.54
CA ALA A 1072 -1.07 -32.66 7.83
C ALA A 1072 0.45 -32.39 7.92
N THR A 1073 1.16 -32.33 6.78
CA THR A 1073 2.61 -32.06 6.75
C THR A 1073 2.96 -30.67 7.31
N ALA A 1074 2.09 -29.68 7.05
CA ALA A 1074 2.22 -28.30 7.52
C ALA A 1074 1.46 -28.00 8.83
N PHE A 1075 0.91 -29.02 9.50
CA PHE A 1075 0.13 -28.85 10.73
C PHE A 1075 1.05 -28.75 11.96
N ALA A 1076 0.61 -28.01 12.97
CA ALA A 1076 1.31 -27.77 14.22
C ALA A 1076 0.56 -28.38 15.41
N LEU A 1077 1.29 -28.71 16.49
CA LEU A 1077 0.73 -29.34 17.69
C LEU A 1077 -0.33 -28.46 18.39
N GLY A 1078 -0.27 -27.14 18.20
CA GLY A 1078 -1.24 -26.18 18.74
C GLY A 1078 -2.46 -25.92 17.86
N ASP A 1079 -2.57 -26.56 16.69
CA ASP A 1079 -3.72 -26.34 15.82
C ASP A 1079 -5.01 -26.93 16.42
N VAL A 1080 -6.12 -26.20 16.27
CA VAL A 1080 -7.46 -26.70 16.58
C VAL A 1080 -8.09 -27.19 15.28
N LEU A 1081 -8.28 -28.50 15.17
CA LEU A 1081 -8.90 -29.12 14.00
C LEU A 1081 -10.35 -29.49 14.27
N THR A 1082 -11.22 -29.28 13.28
CA THR A 1082 -12.65 -29.57 13.41
C THR A 1082 -13.23 -30.10 12.10
N MET A 1083 -14.04 -31.14 12.15
CA MET A 1083 -14.73 -31.69 10.99
C MET A 1083 -16.20 -31.27 11.00
N ARG A 1084 -16.68 -30.70 9.89
CA ARG A 1084 -18.08 -30.29 9.69
C ARG A 1084 -18.77 -31.14 8.63
N ALA A 1085 -19.95 -31.67 8.97
CA ALA A 1085 -20.87 -32.30 8.02
C ALA A 1085 -22.04 -31.36 7.69
N SER A 1086 -22.39 -31.26 6.42
CA SER A 1086 -23.48 -30.39 5.94
C SER A 1086 -24.44 -31.08 4.97
N ILE A 1087 -25.67 -30.57 4.89
CA ILE A 1087 -26.70 -30.93 3.89
C ILE A 1087 -27.16 -29.66 3.21
N ALA A 1088 -27.06 -29.60 1.88
CA ALA A 1088 -27.47 -28.44 1.09
C ALA A 1088 -27.00 -27.11 1.73
N ASP A 1089 -25.72 -27.09 2.12
CA ASP A 1089 -25.00 -25.96 2.74
C ASP A 1089 -25.44 -25.57 4.17
N ARG A 1090 -26.36 -26.33 4.78
CA ARG A 1090 -26.67 -26.26 6.21
C ARG A 1090 -25.72 -27.15 7.01
N ILE A 1091 -24.95 -26.57 7.92
CA ILE A 1091 -24.09 -27.32 8.87
C ILE A 1091 -24.98 -28.12 9.81
N LEU A 1092 -24.78 -29.43 9.87
CA LEU A 1092 -25.53 -30.34 10.74
C LEU A 1092 -24.74 -30.82 11.96
N HIS A 1093 -23.44 -31.05 11.80
CA HIS A 1093 -22.61 -31.56 12.88
C HIS A 1093 -21.17 -31.05 12.75
N GLU A 1094 -20.57 -30.73 13.89
CA GLU A 1094 -19.20 -30.25 14.01
C GLU A 1094 -18.51 -30.99 15.16
N ILE A 1095 -17.37 -31.63 14.88
CA ILE A 1095 -16.63 -32.41 15.88
C ILE A 1095 -15.14 -32.05 15.89
N PRO A 1096 -14.53 -31.84 17.07
CA PRO A 1096 -13.10 -31.60 17.17
C PRO A 1096 -12.33 -32.87 16.81
N LEU A 1097 -11.23 -32.71 16.09
CA LEU A 1097 -10.34 -33.82 15.75
C LEU A 1097 -9.16 -33.86 16.70
N GLN A 1098 -8.83 -35.07 17.14
CA GLN A 1098 -7.62 -35.31 17.93
C GLN A 1098 -6.39 -35.29 17.03
N ILE A 1099 -5.29 -34.76 17.54
CA ILE A 1099 -4.02 -34.63 16.84
C ILE A 1099 -2.96 -35.41 17.61
N GLU A 1100 -2.07 -36.09 16.90
CA GLU A 1100 -0.91 -36.74 17.50
C GLU A 1100 0.35 -36.60 16.63
N VAL A 1101 1.51 -36.66 17.27
CA VAL A 1101 2.82 -36.82 16.60
C VAL A 1101 3.16 -38.31 16.58
N PRO A 1102 3.35 -38.95 15.42
CA PRO A 1102 3.77 -40.35 15.35
C PRO A 1102 5.12 -40.52 16.03
N LEU A 1103 5.14 -41.11 17.23
CA LEU A 1103 6.31 -41.15 18.10
C LEU A 1103 6.69 -42.57 18.47
N PHE A 1104 5.82 -43.30 19.15
CA PHE A 1104 6.10 -44.66 19.59
C PHE A 1104 5.94 -45.65 18.44
N GLN A 1105 6.93 -46.51 18.27
CA GLN A 1105 6.93 -47.57 17.26
C GLN A 1105 6.51 -48.92 17.88
N SER A 1106 6.82 -49.11 19.15
CA SER A 1106 6.43 -50.29 19.91
C SER A 1106 6.32 -49.97 21.40
N ALA A 1107 5.42 -50.69 22.08
CA ALA A 1107 5.32 -50.69 23.54
C ALA A 1107 4.76 -52.05 23.97
N ILE A 1108 5.52 -52.81 24.74
CA ILE A 1108 5.19 -54.17 25.15
C ILE A 1108 5.39 -54.31 26.66
N PHE A 1109 4.48 -55.03 27.30
CA PHE A 1109 4.60 -55.48 28.68
C PHE A 1109 4.29 -56.97 28.77
N GLN A 1110 5.23 -57.76 29.28
CA GLN A 1110 4.99 -59.16 29.58
C GLN A 1110 4.41 -59.26 30.99
N ILE A 1111 3.27 -59.93 31.16
CA ILE A 1111 2.63 -60.06 32.48
C ILE A 1111 3.59 -60.78 33.44
N GLY A 1112 3.80 -60.18 34.63
CA GLY A 1112 4.72 -60.66 35.65
C GLY A 1112 6.11 -60.01 35.63
N GLU A 1113 6.45 -59.24 34.59
CA GLU A 1113 7.70 -58.49 34.49
C GLU A 1113 7.64 -57.11 35.18
N ASP A 1114 8.81 -56.49 35.32
CA ASP A 1114 8.94 -55.23 36.06
C ASP A 1114 8.75 -53.97 35.18
N TYR A 1115 8.91 -54.08 33.86
CA TYR A 1115 9.01 -52.90 32.98
C TYR A 1115 8.17 -53.03 31.69
N VAL A 1116 7.48 -51.95 31.34
CA VAL A 1116 7.02 -51.71 29.96
C VAL A 1116 8.22 -51.25 29.14
N LYS A 1117 8.47 -51.90 27.99
CA LYS A 1117 9.61 -51.60 27.12
C LYS A 1117 9.13 -51.29 25.71
N GLY A 1118 9.84 -50.42 25.01
CA GLY A 1118 9.49 -50.06 23.64
C GLY A 1118 10.51 -49.18 22.95
N THR A 1119 10.19 -48.84 21.70
CA THR A 1119 11.01 -47.97 20.84
C THR A 1119 10.20 -46.77 20.39
N TYR A 1120 10.89 -45.65 20.16
CA TYR A 1120 10.27 -44.42 19.67
C TYR A 1120 11.15 -43.76 18.60
N GLN A 1121 10.53 -42.95 17.74
CA GLN A 1121 11.20 -42.18 16.72
C GLN A 1121 11.78 -40.89 17.31
N ILE A 1122 13.03 -40.59 16.95
CA ILE A 1122 13.63 -39.28 17.25
C ILE A 1122 13.22 -38.31 16.13
N HIS A 1123 12.58 -37.20 16.53
CA HIS A 1123 12.16 -36.14 15.62
C HIS A 1123 13.18 -34.99 15.61
N THR A 1124 13.38 -34.38 14.44
CA THR A 1124 14.28 -33.22 14.27
C THR A 1124 13.65 -31.91 14.75
N LYS A 1125 12.32 -31.82 14.79
CA LYS A 1125 11.58 -30.67 15.32
C LYS A 1125 11.61 -30.65 16.86
N PRO A 1126 12.17 -29.62 17.52
CA PRO A 1126 12.28 -29.56 18.98
C PRO A 1126 10.95 -29.76 19.72
N GLU A 1127 9.86 -29.23 19.18
CA GLU A 1127 8.52 -29.33 19.75
C GLU A 1127 7.89 -30.73 19.63
N TRP A 1128 8.45 -31.61 18.79
CA TRP A 1128 8.03 -33.00 18.59
C TRP A 1128 8.95 -34.00 19.31
N GLN A 1129 10.04 -33.53 19.94
CA GLN A 1129 10.96 -34.41 20.65
C GLN A 1129 10.34 -34.95 21.94
N LEU A 1130 10.40 -36.28 22.10
CA LEU A 1130 10.07 -36.93 23.36
C LEU A 1130 11.12 -36.61 24.41
N THR A 1131 10.71 -35.93 25.47
CA THR A 1131 11.58 -35.66 26.63
C THR A 1131 11.11 -36.39 27.88
N LEU A 1132 9.81 -36.69 27.97
CA LEU A 1132 9.20 -37.37 29.11
C LEU A 1132 8.13 -38.35 28.62
N LEU A 1133 8.02 -39.51 29.26
CA LEU A 1133 6.92 -40.45 29.06
C LEU A 1133 6.27 -40.87 30.39
N ALA A 1134 4.99 -41.22 30.34
CA ALA A 1134 4.25 -41.80 31.46
C ALA A 1134 3.43 -43.01 30.99
N LEU A 1135 3.02 -43.86 31.92
CA LEU A 1135 1.97 -44.84 31.65
C LEU A 1135 0.62 -44.31 32.10
N GLN A 1136 -0.39 -44.53 31.28
CA GLN A 1136 -1.78 -44.42 31.65
C GLN A 1136 -2.34 -45.82 31.85
N ILE A 1137 -2.84 -46.13 33.05
CA ILE A 1137 -3.41 -47.44 33.39
C ILE A 1137 -4.85 -47.22 33.82
N ASN A 1138 -5.81 -47.80 33.10
CA ASN A 1138 -7.25 -47.67 33.38
C ASN A 1138 -7.73 -46.21 33.54
N GLY A 1139 -7.09 -45.28 32.84
CA GLY A 1139 -7.39 -43.84 32.88
C GLY A 1139 -6.41 -43.02 33.72
N ASP A 1140 -5.74 -43.61 34.72
CA ASP A 1140 -4.85 -42.90 35.62
C ASP A 1140 -3.44 -42.76 35.05
N ILE A 1141 -2.94 -41.52 34.95
CA ILE A 1141 -1.60 -41.20 34.45
C ILE A 1141 -0.59 -41.24 35.61
N LEU A 1142 0.42 -42.10 35.48
CA LEU A 1142 1.51 -42.24 36.44
C LEU A 1142 2.60 -41.17 36.25
N SER A 1143 3.61 -41.18 37.12
CA SER A 1143 4.70 -40.19 37.13
C SER A 1143 5.47 -40.16 35.81
N LYS A 1144 5.79 -38.96 35.30
CA LYS A 1144 6.57 -38.79 34.07
C LYS A 1144 8.05 -39.11 34.31
N VAL A 1145 8.68 -39.82 33.39
CA VAL A 1145 10.12 -40.18 33.43
C VAL A 1145 10.76 -39.92 32.07
N PRO A 1146 12.05 -39.55 32.00
CA PRO A 1146 12.74 -39.41 30.72
C PRO A 1146 12.91 -40.77 30.00
N PRO A 1147 12.88 -40.81 28.65
CA PRO A 1147 13.22 -42.00 27.87
C PRO A 1147 14.73 -42.32 27.97
N ALA A 1148 15.15 -43.48 27.47
CA ALA A 1148 16.58 -43.76 27.31
C ALA A 1148 17.14 -43.01 26.09
N THR A 1149 18.46 -42.80 26.07
CA THR A 1149 19.18 -41.98 25.08
C THR A 1149 19.37 -42.64 23.71
N ASP A 1150 18.96 -43.90 23.54
CA ASP A 1150 19.22 -44.75 22.37
C ASP A 1150 17.94 -45.06 21.56
N ALA A 1151 16.96 -44.15 21.56
CA ALA A 1151 15.64 -44.34 20.93
C ALA A 1151 14.79 -45.50 21.53
N THR A 1152 15.16 -45.98 22.71
CA THR A 1152 14.39 -46.96 23.49
C THR A 1152 13.82 -46.34 24.76
N PHE A 1153 12.78 -46.95 25.32
CA PHE A 1153 12.30 -46.57 26.65
C PHE A 1153 12.01 -47.80 27.51
N LYS A 1154 12.14 -47.59 28.83
CA LYS A 1154 11.69 -48.52 29.86
C LYS A 1154 10.91 -47.74 30.93
N TYR A 1155 9.76 -48.25 31.32
CA TYR A 1155 8.94 -47.66 32.37
C TYR A 1155 8.62 -48.72 33.43
N TYR A 1156 8.98 -48.44 34.68
CA TYR A 1156 8.78 -49.38 35.79
C TYR A 1156 7.30 -49.49 36.17
N ALA A 1157 6.73 -50.69 36.01
CA ALA A 1157 5.30 -50.97 36.18
C ALA A 1157 5.03 -52.24 36.99
N LYS A 1158 6.04 -52.78 37.71
CA LYS A 1158 5.92 -54.00 38.52
C LYS A 1158 4.67 -53.97 39.40
N GLY A 1159 3.82 -54.97 39.24
CA GLY A 1159 2.60 -55.15 40.03
C GLY A 1159 1.49 -54.12 39.78
N LYS A 1160 1.62 -53.23 38.78
CA LYS A 1160 0.64 -52.19 38.46
C LYS A 1160 -0.26 -52.54 37.26
N ILE A 1161 0.16 -53.48 36.41
CA ILE A 1161 -0.55 -53.90 35.20
C ILE A 1161 -1.03 -55.34 35.37
N MET A 1162 -2.32 -55.57 35.11
CA MET A 1162 -2.97 -56.89 35.09
C MET A 1162 -3.40 -57.22 33.66
N GLU A 1163 -3.76 -58.48 33.38
CA GLU A 1163 -4.23 -58.93 32.04
C GLU A 1163 -5.43 -58.12 31.52
N THR A 1164 -6.26 -57.59 32.42
CA THR A 1164 -7.45 -56.79 32.09
C THR A 1164 -7.19 -55.29 32.04
N SER A 1165 -5.96 -54.83 32.31
CA SER A 1165 -5.63 -53.41 32.33
C SER A 1165 -5.65 -52.82 30.91
N ALA A 1166 -6.32 -51.69 30.74
CA ALA A 1166 -6.13 -50.83 29.58
C ALA A 1166 -4.89 -49.96 29.81
N VAL A 1167 -3.80 -50.24 29.09
CA VAL A 1167 -2.51 -49.58 29.31
C VAL A 1167 -2.08 -48.82 28.05
N ASN A 1168 -1.77 -47.54 28.22
CA ASN A 1168 -1.15 -46.71 27.18
C ASN A 1168 0.18 -46.11 27.68
N VAL A 1169 1.12 -45.88 26.78
CA VAL A 1169 2.26 -45.00 27.01
C VAL A 1169 1.94 -43.62 26.44
N CYS A 1170 2.13 -42.59 27.25
CA CYS A 1170 1.89 -41.20 26.89
C CYS A 1170 3.24 -40.49 26.77
N GLY A 1171 3.53 -39.92 25.61
CA GLY A 1171 4.78 -39.20 25.33
C GLY A 1171 4.57 -37.69 25.42
N TYR A 1172 5.54 -36.97 25.95
CA TYR A 1172 5.48 -35.52 26.18
C TYR A 1172 6.75 -34.82 25.69
N ASN A 1173 6.60 -33.57 25.25
CA ASN A 1173 7.72 -32.70 24.89
C ASN A 1173 8.29 -31.91 26.09
N ALA A 1174 9.33 -31.12 25.85
CA ALA A 1174 10.01 -30.31 26.88
C ALA A 1174 9.09 -29.35 27.65
N THR A 1175 8.00 -28.89 27.02
CA THR A 1175 7.01 -28.00 27.65
C THR A 1175 5.93 -28.75 28.43
N GLY A 1176 5.97 -30.09 28.43
CA GLY A 1176 5.00 -30.94 29.09
C GLY A 1176 3.72 -31.21 28.29
N GLN A 1177 3.65 -30.76 27.03
CA GLN A 1177 2.53 -31.04 26.12
C GLN A 1177 2.54 -32.50 25.67
N LEU A 1178 1.35 -33.10 25.56
CA LEU A 1178 1.17 -34.47 25.11
C LEU A 1178 1.40 -34.56 23.59
N LEU A 1179 2.30 -35.47 23.18
CA LEU A 1179 2.65 -35.74 21.78
C LEU A 1179 1.84 -36.89 21.20
N GLN A 1180 1.77 -38.00 21.93
CA GLN A 1180 1.07 -39.21 21.50
C GLN A 1180 0.62 -40.03 22.70
N VAL A 1181 -0.50 -40.73 22.56
CA VAL A 1181 -0.94 -41.82 23.42
C VAL A 1181 -0.88 -43.11 22.61
N TYR A 1182 -0.06 -44.07 23.03
CA TYR A 1182 0.18 -45.30 22.27
C TYR A 1182 -0.17 -46.54 23.11
N PRO A 1183 -0.99 -47.47 22.59
CA PRO A 1183 -1.41 -48.64 23.35
C PRO A 1183 -0.23 -49.59 23.63
N VAL A 1184 -0.15 -50.10 24.85
CA VAL A 1184 0.83 -51.12 25.24
C VAL A 1184 0.28 -52.50 24.93
N THR A 1185 1.02 -53.29 24.16
CA THR A 1185 0.68 -54.69 23.92
C THR A 1185 1.01 -55.51 25.15
N LEU A 1186 -0.02 -56.08 25.79
CA LEU A 1186 0.13 -57.03 26.88
C LEU A 1186 0.40 -58.43 26.31
N LYS A 1187 1.43 -59.11 26.82
CA LYS A 1187 1.83 -60.46 26.40
C LYS A 1187 1.97 -61.39 27.58
#